data_AF-A0A672HWR5-F1
#
_entry.id   AF-A0A672HWR5-F1
#
_cell.length_a   1.000
_cell.length_b   1.000
_cell.length_c   1.000
_cell.angle_alpha   90.00
_cell.angle_beta   90.00
_cell.angle_gamma   90.00
#
_symmetry.space_group_name_H-M   'P 1'
#
loop_
_entity.id
_entity.type
_entity.pdbx_description
1 polymer ?
#
loop_
_entity_poly.entity_id
_entity_poly.type
_entity_poly.pdbx_seq_one_letter_code
_entity_poly.pdbx_strand_id
1 'polypeptide(L)'
;CKKLLKKSDGWVGLGCCELAISSECRRECKQASSKNDITKVCKKVTEVMGSTCCSYAGRHTTCREYCQAIFRTDSTPTVSQINAVKDYCQSHSAQLLGCVSNFTKSYPVRSPIDSLYCCDRAEAPHCQVACRRILRTMSTEHEIMEGLIKECGSQPLPQEPMWQCFLGSAHPPSPPEEEPPRPAKMDCAKLHCCAKANTSLCRDMCQEISTNWGSQTWQDFDQLCEYNPVETELINCLADVREPCQLGCKGLSYCTNFNNRPTELFRSCNVQSDQGAMNDIKLWSNGTIKNIPVLDIRKCLPDMWKAVACALQIKPCHSKSRGSVICKSDCVDILTQCGDRKRFLEGQTPERICELLSPIDDPERCIPLHKYLSPSSLGNSIVEEVIHPCNPNPCPSNHLCQVNRKGCLDEVSCQPYLCVPGCKLGEASEFLVQQDARIQVPTRSGSLGCYEVCSCGPSGRLENCAEMPCLDTDRACLVGGQRKSHGTTFRVDCHICSCFAGDAVCSTRECLSLSSSDEDRRHFTGLPCNCQDRFVPVCASNGRTYPSACVARCMGFKDHQFVFGQCRLTNPCVPKYRVCLSDSSDCPQHECVGRPAACDRNSVEPACDTDGLVHPSLCHLQQAGKTLAYMGHCQVGGARPQQVCGHNGETYGTVCDAFSDRVAVDYEGYCHAVGAVSEGAPYSACSLVPCPPLSAPGCQPVTPPGACCPICASMLQILWNKEQMNTFSKPVTVQDVLQILRLHVSVPQCDVFGYLSIDHELVVLIAPVDQQPTPLQIEACSKEAEKIDSLINYASPTLVSHVPLSAFLASEIKTSSIRSSGAEQASPPPRVLIPVLVLLVLMVSGLFRL
;
A
#
# COMPACT_ATOMS: atom_id res chain seq x y z
N CYS A 1 13.62 5.15 27.87
CA CYS A 1 12.55 5.55 26.92
C CYS A 1 11.44 6.41 27.53
N LYS A 2 10.82 6.10 28.69
CA LYS A 2 9.81 7.00 29.32
C LYS A 2 10.28 8.43 29.63
N LYS A 3 11.57 8.68 29.85
CA LYS A 3 12.13 10.05 30.01
C LYS A 3 12.25 10.86 28.70
N LEU A 4 12.13 10.22 27.54
CA LEU A 4 12.31 10.82 26.20
C LEU A 4 10.99 11.04 25.43
N LEU A 5 9.85 10.66 26.02
CA LEU A 5 8.51 10.63 25.40
C LEU A 5 7.67 11.91 25.62
N LYS A 6 8.30 13.09 25.61
CA LYS A 6 7.55 14.36 25.66
C LYS A 6 7.22 14.84 24.25
N LYS A 7 5.91 14.79 23.94
CA LYS A 7 5.18 15.38 22.79
C LYS A 7 5.43 14.77 21.40
N SER A 8 4.70 13.70 21.07
CA SER A 8 4.01 13.52 19.78
C SER A 8 3.16 12.24 19.82
N ASP A 9 2.02 12.26 19.15
CA ASP A 9 1.10 11.13 19.02
C ASP A 9 1.65 10.15 17.98
N GLY A 10 2.08 8.97 18.45
CA GLY A 10 2.62 7.89 17.64
C GLY A 10 3.55 6.99 18.45
N TRP A 11 3.37 5.67 18.33
CA TRP A 11 4.10 4.70 19.13
C TRP A 11 5.44 4.29 18.50
N VAL A 12 6.55 4.66 19.14
CA VAL A 12 7.93 4.57 18.58
C VAL A 12 8.75 3.43 19.21
N GLY A 13 8.08 2.39 19.72
CA GLY A 13 8.65 1.55 20.78
C GLY A 13 9.08 0.14 20.42
N LEU A 14 8.88 -0.39 19.21
CA LEU A 14 9.14 -1.82 18.91
C LEU A 14 10.54 -2.30 19.33
N GLY A 15 11.60 -1.59 18.94
CA GLY A 15 12.98 -1.91 19.37
C GLY A 15 13.25 -1.67 20.87
N CYS A 16 12.43 -0.88 21.54
CA CYS A 16 12.50 -0.64 22.98
C CYS A 16 11.66 -1.61 23.80
N CYS A 17 10.71 -2.32 23.19
CA CYS A 17 9.87 -3.29 23.90
C CYS A 17 10.67 -4.47 24.41
N GLU A 18 11.72 -4.87 23.69
CA GLU A 18 12.67 -5.88 24.17
C GLU A 18 13.37 -5.49 25.49
N LEU A 19 13.37 -4.19 25.83
CA LEU A 19 13.96 -3.67 27.05
C LEU A 19 12.97 -3.58 28.22
N ALA A 20 11.68 -3.87 28.02
CA ALA A 20 10.68 -3.87 29.09
C ALA A 20 10.91 -5.04 30.06
N ILE A 21 10.86 -4.77 31.36
CA ILE A 21 11.20 -5.72 32.41
C ILE A 21 10.03 -6.68 32.68
N SER A 22 8.80 -6.17 32.78
CA SER A 22 7.58 -6.99 32.87
C SER A 22 7.25 -7.63 31.53
N SER A 23 6.86 -8.91 31.58
CA SER A 23 6.44 -9.69 30.42
C SER A 23 5.16 -9.13 29.79
N GLU A 24 4.21 -8.70 30.63
CA GLU A 24 2.96 -8.07 30.23
C GLU A 24 3.18 -6.70 29.59
N CYS A 25 4.06 -5.89 30.18
CA CYS A 25 4.46 -4.60 29.59
C CYS A 25 5.16 -4.79 28.24
N ARG A 26 6.06 -5.77 28.11
CA ARG A 26 6.74 -6.10 26.86
C ARG A 26 5.77 -6.51 25.75
N ARG A 27 4.77 -7.34 26.07
CA ARG A 27 3.73 -7.82 25.16
C ARG A 27 2.87 -6.67 24.62
N GLU A 28 2.30 -5.88 25.52
CA GLU A 28 1.42 -4.75 25.16
C GLU A 28 2.19 -3.62 24.47
N CYS A 29 3.45 -3.41 24.85
CA CYS A 29 4.37 -2.50 24.16
C CYS A 29 4.56 -2.87 22.69
N LYS A 30 4.70 -4.17 22.36
CA LYS A 30 4.85 -4.62 20.96
C LYS A 30 3.55 -4.51 20.16
N GLN A 31 2.42 -4.60 20.84
CA GLN A 31 1.08 -4.65 20.24
C GLN A 31 0.37 -3.28 20.19
N ALA A 32 0.90 -2.28 20.89
CA ALA A 32 0.30 -0.97 20.99
C ALA A 32 0.46 -0.16 19.69
N SER A 33 -0.65 0.44 19.25
CA SER A 33 -0.67 1.42 18.16
C SER A 33 -0.53 2.86 18.67
N SER A 34 -0.73 3.08 19.97
CA SER A 34 -0.59 4.40 20.60
C SER A 34 0.09 4.35 21.98
N LYS A 35 0.58 5.51 22.42
CA LYS A 35 1.15 5.69 23.76
C LYS A 35 0.14 5.41 24.89
N ASN A 36 -1.15 5.64 24.64
CA ASN A 36 -2.21 5.48 25.64
C ASN A 36 -2.48 4.02 25.99
N ASP A 37 -2.32 3.11 25.03
CA ASP A 37 -2.53 1.66 25.20
C ASP A 37 -1.55 1.08 26.24
N ILE A 38 -0.35 1.65 26.29
CA ILE A 38 0.77 1.15 27.10
C ILE A 38 0.76 1.73 28.50
N THR A 39 0.31 2.97 28.67
CA THR A 39 0.24 3.63 29.98
C THR A 39 -0.66 2.91 30.98
N LYS A 40 -1.61 2.09 30.51
CA LYS A 40 -2.50 1.29 31.35
C LYS A 40 -1.82 0.04 31.91
N VAL A 41 -0.92 -0.59 31.14
CA VAL A 41 -0.30 -1.87 31.51
C VAL A 41 1.14 -1.71 32.02
N CYS A 42 1.95 -0.91 31.35
CA CYS A 42 3.33 -0.65 31.77
C CYS A 42 3.38 0.34 32.95
N LYS A 43 3.31 -0.15 34.18
CA LYS A 43 3.45 0.68 35.39
C LYS A 43 4.86 1.29 35.47
N LYS A 44 4.93 2.61 35.71
CA LYS A 44 6.21 3.34 35.79
C LYS A 44 7.07 2.91 36.98
N VAL A 45 6.43 2.47 38.07
CA VAL A 45 7.12 2.14 39.34
C VAL A 45 7.92 0.85 39.21
N THR A 46 7.36 -0.19 38.59
CA THR A 46 8.02 -1.51 38.40
C THR A 46 9.21 -1.42 37.45
N GLU A 47 9.00 -0.81 36.28
CA GLU A 47 10.02 -0.69 35.22
C GLU A 47 11.22 0.20 35.60
N VAL A 48 10.98 1.26 36.40
CA VAL A 48 12.04 2.19 36.83
C VAL A 48 12.79 1.65 38.05
N MET A 49 12.10 0.98 38.98
CA MET A 49 12.72 0.43 40.18
C MET A 49 13.66 -0.73 39.84
N GLY A 50 13.23 -1.71 39.03
CA GLY A 50 14.06 -2.87 38.66
C GLY A 50 15.31 -2.49 37.86
N SER A 51 15.19 -1.55 36.91
CA SER A 51 16.33 -1.07 36.12
C SER A 51 17.35 -0.29 36.97
N THR A 52 16.88 0.51 37.93
CA THR A 52 17.75 1.24 38.87
C THR A 52 18.45 0.26 39.83
N CYS A 53 17.71 -0.71 40.37
CA CYS A 53 18.24 -1.71 41.30
C CYS A 53 19.36 -2.56 40.67
N CYS A 54 19.13 -3.07 39.47
CA CYS A 54 20.10 -3.93 38.78
C CYS A 54 21.21 -3.14 38.06
N SER A 55 21.18 -1.81 38.12
CA SER A 55 22.32 -0.99 37.69
C SER A 55 23.46 -1.01 38.71
N TYR A 56 23.16 -1.25 39.99
CA TYR A 56 24.16 -1.36 41.07
C TYR A 56 25.06 -2.61 40.95
N ALA A 57 24.78 -3.52 40.01
CA ALA A 57 25.64 -4.65 39.68
C ALA A 57 26.94 -4.26 38.94
N GLY A 58 27.02 -3.02 38.43
CA GLY A 58 28.21 -2.53 37.72
C GLY A 58 28.53 -3.34 36.47
N ARG A 59 29.77 -3.86 36.38
CA ARG A 59 30.25 -4.66 35.23
C ARG A 59 30.01 -6.18 35.39
N HIS A 60 29.43 -6.63 36.49
CA HIS A 60 29.21 -8.06 36.76
C HIS A 60 27.93 -8.54 36.08
N THR A 61 28.07 -9.17 34.91
CA THR A 61 26.96 -9.64 34.06
C THR A 61 26.09 -10.67 34.77
N THR A 62 26.69 -11.65 35.45
CA THR A 62 25.95 -12.73 36.14
C THR A 62 25.15 -12.21 37.35
N CYS A 63 25.72 -11.31 38.15
CA CYS A 63 24.99 -10.66 39.24
C CYS A 63 23.83 -9.80 38.72
N ARG A 64 24.04 -9.12 37.58
CA ARG A 64 23.01 -8.35 36.91
C ARG A 64 21.88 -9.22 36.38
N GLU A 65 22.19 -10.39 35.85
CA GLU A 65 21.20 -11.36 35.35
C GLU A 65 20.34 -11.93 36.49
N TYR A 66 20.96 -12.35 37.60
CA TYR A 66 20.21 -12.80 38.78
C TYR A 66 19.32 -11.68 39.34
N CYS A 67 19.84 -10.45 39.41
CA CYS A 67 19.03 -9.30 39.83
C CYS A 67 17.85 -9.06 38.89
N GLN A 68 18.06 -9.10 37.56
CA GLN A 68 16.98 -8.88 36.59
C GLN A 68 15.92 -9.98 36.66
N ALA A 69 16.30 -11.22 37.00
CA ALA A 69 15.35 -12.32 37.20
C ALA A 69 14.33 -12.04 38.32
N ILE A 70 14.70 -11.31 39.37
CA ILE A 70 13.78 -10.88 40.45
C ILE A 70 12.64 -10.00 39.93
N PHE A 71 12.88 -9.23 38.87
CA PHE A 71 11.92 -8.25 38.36
C PHE A 71 11.16 -8.71 37.11
N ARG A 72 11.49 -9.88 36.53
CA ARG A 72 11.04 -10.33 35.19
C ARG A 72 9.67 -11.05 35.15
N THR A 73 8.96 -11.23 36.26
CA THR A 73 7.75 -12.09 36.29
C THR A 73 6.53 -11.40 36.90
N ASP A 74 5.33 -11.82 36.45
CA ASP A 74 4.03 -11.37 36.99
C ASP A 74 3.67 -12.11 38.31
N SER A 75 4.66 -12.73 38.97
CA SER A 75 4.57 -13.48 40.23
C SER A 75 5.61 -12.99 41.24
N THR A 76 5.39 -13.27 42.52
CA THR A 76 6.31 -12.94 43.62
C THR A 76 7.68 -13.62 43.40
N PRO A 77 8.81 -12.93 43.66
CA PRO A 77 10.13 -13.52 43.50
C PRO A 77 10.28 -14.76 44.40
N THR A 78 10.72 -15.88 43.83
CA THR A 78 10.89 -17.13 44.59
C THR A 78 12.08 -17.07 45.55
N VAL A 79 12.04 -17.84 46.63
CA VAL A 79 13.12 -17.93 47.63
C VAL A 79 14.46 -18.30 46.98
N SER A 80 14.44 -19.17 45.96
CA SER A 80 15.65 -19.56 45.21
C SER A 80 16.23 -18.39 44.42
N GLN A 81 15.41 -17.55 43.80
CA GLN A 81 15.86 -16.36 43.08
C GLN A 81 16.44 -15.31 44.03
N ILE A 82 15.78 -15.09 45.18
CA ILE A 82 16.26 -14.14 46.21
C ILE A 82 17.60 -14.61 46.79
N ASN A 83 17.74 -15.90 47.08
CA ASN A 83 18.99 -16.48 47.57
C ASN A 83 20.08 -16.47 46.50
N ALA A 84 19.76 -16.74 45.22
CA ALA A 84 20.74 -16.65 44.13
C ALA A 84 21.31 -15.22 43.98
N VAL A 85 20.48 -14.19 44.13
CA VAL A 85 20.95 -12.80 44.16
C VAL A 85 21.79 -12.55 45.41
N LYS A 86 21.34 -13.01 46.58
CA LYS A 86 22.05 -12.81 47.84
C LYS A 86 23.44 -13.47 47.80
N ASP A 87 23.51 -14.73 47.46
CA ASP A 87 24.73 -15.53 47.49
C ASP A 87 25.73 -15.08 46.43
N TYR A 88 25.25 -14.73 45.22
CA TYR A 88 26.13 -14.36 44.12
C TYR A 88 26.50 -12.87 44.12
N CYS A 89 25.63 -11.97 44.58
CA CYS A 89 25.89 -10.51 44.53
C CYS A 89 26.46 -9.93 45.84
N GLN A 90 26.52 -10.70 46.93
CA GLN A 90 26.99 -10.21 48.24
C GLN A 90 28.43 -9.73 48.25
N SER A 91 29.32 -10.34 47.47
CA SER A 91 30.71 -9.91 47.31
C SER A 91 30.88 -8.73 46.35
N HIS A 92 29.84 -8.34 45.61
CA HIS A 92 29.96 -7.43 44.47
C HIS A 92 29.19 -6.11 44.62
N SER A 93 28.06 -6.06 45.33
CA SER A 93 27.33 -4.80 45.55
C SER A 93 26.35 -4.85 46.73
N ALA A 94 26.73 -4.21 47.84
CA ALA A 94 25.86 -4.04 49.00
C ALA A 94 24.65 -3.12 48.72
N GLN A 95 24.80 -2.15 47.82
CA GLN A 95 23.71 -1.27 47.38
C GLN A 95 22.66 -2.03 46.57
N LEU A 96 23.08 -2.96 45.71
CA LEU A 96 22.16 -3.85 44.99
C LEU A 96 21.37 -4.71 45.96
N LEU A 97 22.05 -5.36 46.91
CA LEU A 97 21.39 -6.20 47.92
C LEU A 97 20.41 -5.42 48.79
N GLY A 98 20.78 -4.21 49.22
CA GLY A 98 19.89 -3.33 49.98
C GLY A 98 18.67 -2.93 49.17
N CYS A 99 18.85 -2.62 47.88
CA CYS A 99 17.75 -2.28 47.00
C CYS A 99 16.81 -3.46 46.72
N VAL A 100 17.34 -4.65 46.41
CA VAL A 100 16.54 -5.87 46.17
C VAL A 100 15.80 -6.26 47.45
N SER A 101 16.46 -6.19 48.62
CA SER A 101 15.84 -6.47 49.92
C SER A 101 14.71 -5.49 50.25
N ASN A 102 14.89 -4.20 49.95
CA ASN A 102 13.86 -3.19 50.19
C ASN A 102 12.66 -3.39 49.25
N PHE A 103 12.91 -3.80 48.00
CA PHE A 103 11.86 -4.15 47.04
C PHE A 103 11.07 -5.40 47.49
N THR A 104 11.75 -6.49 47.86
CA THR A 104 11.09 -7.71 48.35
C THR A 104 10.38 -7.51 49.70
N LYS A 105 10.75 -6.51 50.50
CA LYS A 105 10.06 -6.13 51.75
C LYS A 105 8.85 -5.22 51.54
N SER A 106 8.80 -4.47 50.43
CA SER A 106 7.74 -3.47 50.15
C SER A 106 6.68 -3.96 49.16
N TYR A 107 6.86 -5.14 48.57
CA TYR A 107 5.85 -5.83 47.77
C TYR A 107 5.05 -6.80 48.65
N PRO A 108 3.72 -6.65 48.77
CA PRO A 108 2.92 -7.55 49.59
C PRO A 108 2.72 -8.89 48.88
N VAL A 109 3.10 -9.98 49.54
CA VAL A 109 2.24 -11.17 49.60
C VAL A 109 0.90 -10.67 50.13
N ARG A 110 -0.24 -11.04 49.53
CA ARG A 110 -1.57 -10.79 50.13
C ARG A 110 -1.46 -11.09 51.63
N SER A 111 -1.87 -10.19 52.51
CA SER A 111 -1.71 -10.46 53.95
C SER A 111 -2.37 -11.80 54.23
N PRO A 112 -1.67 -12.79 54.83
CA PRO A 112 -2.28 -14.09 55.14
C PRO A 112 -3.58 -13.95 55.96
N ILE A 113 -3.69 -12.82 56.68
CA ILE A 113 -4.86 -12.37 57.43
C ILE A 113 -6.07 -12.09 56.53
N ASP A 114 -5.87 -11.58 55.31
CA ASP A 114 -6.95 -11.24 54.37
C ASP A 114 -7.67 -12.48 53.85
N SER A 115 -7.06 -13.67 53.96
CA SER A 115 -7.64 -14.96 53.55
C SER A 115 -8.19 -15.77 54.73
N LEU A 116 -8.29 -15.17 55.93
CA LEU A 116 -8.83 -15.85 57.12
C LEU A 116 -10.27 -16.35 56.94
N TYR A 117 -11.05 -15.72 56.06
CA TYR A 117 -12.42 -16.13 55.75
C TYR A 117 -12.47 -17.46 54.97
N CYS A 118 -11.38 -17.86 54.30
CA CYS A 118 -11.30 -19.15 53.63
C CYS A 118 -11.15 -20.30 54.63
N CYS A 119 -10.54 -20.06 55.81
CA CYS A 119 -10.48 -21.07 56.87
C CYS A 119 -11.87 -21.50 57.36
N ASP A 120 -12.91 -20.66 57.21
CA ASP A 120 -14.28 -21.01 57.59
C ASP A 120 -14.93 -22.04 56.67
N ARG A 121 -14.33 -22.29 55.52
CA ARG A 121 -14.78 -23.29 54.54
C ARG A 121 -14.10 -24.64 54.74
N ALA A 122 -13.28 -24.82 55.78
CA ALA A 122 -12.71 -26.12 56.11
C ALA A 122 -13.79 -27.02 56.72
N GLU A 123 -13.90 -28.24 56.21
CA GLU A 123 -14.95 -29.18 56.63
C GLU A 123 -14.73 -29.70 58.05
N ALA A 124 -13.46 -29.81 58.48
CA ALA A 124 -13.10 -30.27 59.81
C ALA A 124 -12.86 -29.10 60.79
N PRO A 125 -13.52 -29.07 61.97
CA PRO A 125 -13.43 -27.95 62.90
C PRO A 125 -12.02 -27.76 63.51
N HIS A 126 -11.24 -28.83 63.64
CA HIS A 126 -9.83 -28.72 64.07
C HIS A 126 -8.97 -27.98 63.02
N CYS A 127 -9.24 -28.21 61.73
CA CYS A 127 -8.54 -27.56 60.63
C CYS A 127 -8.92 -26.07 60.51
N GLN A 128 -10.18 -25.71 60.76
CA GLN A 128 -10.61 -24.29 60.81
C GLN A 128 -9.79 -23.49 61.82
N VAL A 129 -9.62 -24.03 63.04
CA VAL A 129 -8.87 -23.38 64.12
C VAL A 129 -7.37 -23.36 63.81
N ALA A 130 -6.80 -24.47 63.33
CA ALA A 130 -5.39 -24.55 62.94
C ALA A 130 -5.07 -23.57 61.80
N CYS A 131 -5.93 -23.49 60.79
CA CYS A 131 -5.81 -22.59 59.65
C CYS A 131 -5.76 -21.11 60.08
N ARG A 132 -6.70 -20.69 60.94
CA ARG A 132 -6.70 -19.31 61.45
C ARG A 132 -5.45 -18.99 62.27
N ARG A 133 -4.97 -19.95 63.07
CA ARG A 133 -3.74 -19.80 63.85
C ARG A 133 -2.52 -19.65 62.94
N ILE A 134 -2.38 -20.51 61.94
CA ILE A 134 -1.24 -20.53 61.01
C ILE A 134 -1.21 -19.24 60.18
N LEU A 135 -2.34 -18.81 59.62
CA LEU A 135 -2.43 -17.56 58.86
C LEU A 135 -2.19 -16.29 59.70
N ARG A 136 -2.30 -16.36 61.03
CA ARG A 136 -1.97 -15.23 61.93
C ARG A 136 -0.52 -15.22 62.38
N THR A 137 0.20 -16.34 62.24
CA THR A 137 1.52 -16.53 62.86
C THR A 137 2.65 -16.73 61.85
N MET A 138 2.35 -17.27 60.66
CA MET A 138 3.34 -17.52 59.61
C MET A 138 3.23 -16.48 58.50
N SER A 139 4.36 -16.13 57.89
CA SER A 139 4.45 -15.00 56.95
C SER A 139 4.85 -15.40 55.53
N THR A 140 5.23 -16.67 55.30
CA THR A 140 5.62 -17.18 53.98
C THR A 140 4.67 -18.27 53.48
N GLU A 141 4.34 -18.25 52.18
CA GLU A 141 3.37 -19.19 51.57
C GLU A 141 3.78 -20.66 51.75
N HIS A 142 5.09 -20.94 51.76
CA HIS A 142 5.61 -22.30 51.93
C HIS A 142 5.41 -22.80 53.37
N GLU A 143 5.74 -22.00 54.39
CA GLU A 143 5.50 -22.36 55.81
C GLU A 143 4.01 -22.46 56.13
N ILE A 144 3.18 -21.61 55.51
CA ILE A 144 1.72 -21.65 55.63
C ILE A 144 1.17 -22.96 55.05
N MET A 145 1.55 -23.33 53.82
CA MET A 145 1.08 -24.58 53.22
C MET A 145 1.55 -25.81 53.99
N GLU A 146 2.82 -25.86 54.38
CA GLU A 146 3.36 -27.01 55.10
C GLU A 146 2.70 -27.17 56.49
N GLY A 147 2.48 -26.05 57.19
CA GLY A 147 1.73 -26.03 58.45
C GLY A 147 0.28 -26.48 58.29
N LEU A 148 -0.40 -26.04 57.22
CA LEU A 148 -1.79 -26.42 56.95
C LEU A 148 -1.92 -27.90 56.59
N ILE A 149 -1.06 -28.42 55.73
CA ILE A 149 -1.05 -29.85 55.34
C ILE A 149 -0.80 -30.73 56.57
N LYS A 150 0.13 -30.30 57.44
CA LYS A 150 0.48 -31.05 58.65
C LYS A 150 -0.66 -31.10 59.67
N GLU A 151 -1.34 -29.97 59.92
CA GLU A 151 -2.35 -29.87 60.98
C GLU A 151 -3.77 -30.26 60.51
N CYS A 152 -4.06 -30.17 59.20
CA CYS A 152 -5.34 -30.58 58.62
C CYS A 152 -5.33 -32.01 58.06
N GLY A 153 -4.15 -32.63 57.91
CA GLY A 153 -4.02 -34.06 57.58
C GLY A 153 -4.34 -34.46 56.14
N SER A 154 -4.63 -33.50 55.24
CA SER A 154 -4.92 -33.73 53.82
C SER A 154 -4.04 -32.88 52.91
N GLN A 155 -3.62 -33.46 51.77
CA GLN A 155 -2.97 -32.70 50.69
C GLN A 155 -4.01 -31.78 50.01
N PRO A 156 -3.62 -30.58 49.55
CA PRO A 156 -4.56 -29.61 48.99
C PRO A 156 -5.17 -30.16 47.68
N LEU A 157 -6.42 -30.61 47.75
CA LEU A 157 -7.18 -31.06 46.59
C LEU A 157 -7.99 -29.89 46.01
N PRO A 158 -7.95 -29.63 44.69
CA PRO A 158 -8.71 -28.54 44.04
C PRO A 158 -10.24 -28.65 44.18
N GLN A 159 -10.74 -29.78 44.69
CA GLN A 159 -12.15 -30.07 44.92
C GLN A 159 -12.62 -29.63 46.33
N GLU A 160 -11.70 -29.36 47.26
CA GLU A 160 -12.04 -29.05 48.65
C GLU A 160 -12.40 -27.56 48.84
N PRO A 161 -13.50 -27.22 49.55
CA PRO A 161 -14.04 -25.84 49.59
C PRO A 161 -13.10 -24.79 50.21
N MET A 162 -12.30 -25.18 51.19
CA MET A 162 -11.27 -24.33 51.79
C MET A 162 -10.18 -23.99 50.78
N TRP A 163 -9.66 -25.00 50.08
CA TRP A 163 -8.59 -24.83 49.11
C TRP A 163 -9.06 -24.11 47.85
N GLN A 164 -10.29 -24.38 47.38
CA GLN A 164 -10.92 -23.60 46.31
C GLN A 164 -11.03 -22.12 46.64
N CYS A 165 -11.30 -21.78 47.91
CA CYS A 165 -11.34 -20.40 48.35
C CYS A 165 -9.97 -19.73 48.31
N PHE A 166 -8.91 -20.44 48.73
CA PHE A 166 -7.54 -19.92 48.58
C PHE A 166 -7.11 -19.78 47.12
N LEU A 167 -7.61 -20.64 46.23
CA LEU A 167 -7.25 -20.70 44.81
C LEU A 167 -8.12 -19.80 43.89
N GLY A 168 -9.25 -19.27 44.38
CA GLY A 168 -10.20 -18.48 43.59
C GLY A 168 -10.20 -16.98 43.89
N SER A 169 -10.39 -16.13 42.87
CA SER A 169 -10.76 -14.73 43.03
C SER A 169 -12.14 -14.64 43.69
N ALA A 170 -12.23 -14.04 44.87
CA ALA A 170 -13.48 -13.80 45.57
C ALA A 170 -14.46 -13.01 44.67
N HIS A 171 -15.54 -13.64 44.22
CA HIS A 171 -16.94 -13.16 44.10
C HIS A 171 -17.79 -14.33 43.54
N PRO A 172 -19.07 -14.50 43.95
CA PRO A 172 -19.98 -15.41 43.25
C PRO A 172 -20.21 -14.89 41.82
N PRO A 173 -20.31 -15.74 40.78
CA PRO A 173 -20.77 -15.27 39.48
C PRO A 173 -22.21 -14.76 39.64
N SER A 174 -22.44 -13.51 39.30
CA SER A 174 -23.78 -13.05 38.93
C SER A 174 -24.30 -13.96 37.80
N PRO A 175 -25.62 -14.20 37.68
CA PRO A 175 -26.17 -14.90 36.53
C PRO A 175 -25.64 -14.24 35.26
N PRO A 176 -25.35 -14.99 34.19
CA PRO A 176 -24.90 -14.39 32.95
C PRO A 176 -26.03 -13.47 32.45
N GLU A 177 -25.86 -12.16 32.63
CA GLU A 177 -26.27 -11.28 31.56
C GLU A 177 -25.41 -11.73 30.38
N GLU A 178 -26.06 -12.36 29.39
CA GLU A 178 -25.53 -12.46 28.05
C GLU A 178 -25.29 -11.02 27.56
N GLU A 179 -24.16 -10.41 27.95
CA GLU A 179 -23.50 -9.51 27.03
C GLU A 179 -23.21 -10.38 25.80
N PRO A 180 -23.79 -10.06 24.62
CA PRO A 180 -23.48 -10.80 23.42
C PRO A 180 -21.95 -10.81 23.28
N PRO A 181 -21.34 -11.94 22.87
CA PRO A 181 -19.90 -11.98 22.66
C PRO A 181 -19.55 -10.79 21.78
N ARG A 182 -18.76 -9.85 22.31
CA ARG A 182 -18.33 -8.69 21.52
C ARG A 182 -17.73 -9.29 20.25
N PRO A 183 -18.27 -8.97 19.06
CA PRO A 183 -17.78 -9.59 17.84
C PRO A 183 -16.27 -9.31 17.79
N ALA A 184 -15.50 -10.37 17.55
CA ALA A 184 -14.06 -10.23 17.37
C ALA A 184 -13.82 -9.16 16.30
N LYS A 185 -12.96 -8.19 16.62
CA LYS A 185 -12.68 -7.08 15.69
C LYS A 185 -11.93 -7.63 14.49
N MET A 186 -12.43 -7.34 13.29
CA MET A 186 -11.86 -7.83 12.04
C MET A 186 -10.98 -6.77 11.37
N ASP A 187 -9.85 -7.20 10.80
CA ASP A 187 -9.00 -6.40 9.91
C ASP A 187 -9.18 -6.90 8.47
N CYS A 188 -10.19 -6.37 7.77
CA CYS A 188 -10.56 -6.85 6.44
C CYS A 188 -9.46 -6.59 5.40
N ALA A 189 -8.62 -5.57 5.63
CA ALA A 189 -7.52 -5.25 4.74
C ALA A 189 -6.41 -6.31 4.82
N LYS A 190 -6.05 -6.77 6.03
CA LYS A 190 -5.14 -7.92 6.19
C LYS A 190 -5.78 -9.22 5.70
N LEU A 191 -7.07 -9.41 5.92
CA LEU A 191 -7.79 -10.60 5.46
C LEU A 191 -7.73 -10.75 3.93
N HIS A 192 -7.80 -9.65 3.17
CA HIS A 192 -7.55 -9.67 1.72
C HIS A 192 -6.17 -10.22 1.37
N CYS A 193 -5.14 -9.92 2.16
CA CYS A 193 -3.78 -10.40 1.93
C CYS A 193 -3.61 -11.88 2.22
N CYS A 194 -4.40 -12.48 3.11
CA CYS A 194 -4.23 -13.89 3.48
C CYS A 194 -4.40 -14.85 2.30
N ALA A 195 -5.21 -14.50 1.29
CA ALA A 195 -5.34 -15.27 0.06
C ALA A 195 -4.02 -15.34 -0.76
N LYS A 196 -3.09 -14.39 -0.55
CA LYS A 196 -1.77 -14.33 -1.20
C LYS A 196 -0.72 -15.22 -0.56
N ALA A 197 -1.03 -15.84 0.59
CA ALA A 197 -0.14 -16.82 1.21
C ALA A 197 0.18 -17.96 0.25
N ASN A 198 1.44 -18.40 0.23
CA ASN A 198 1.90 -19.52 -0.58
C ASN A 198 1.65 -20.86 0.14
N THR A 199 1.82 -20.90 1.46
CA THR A 199 1.54 -22.08 2.28
C THR A 199 0.17 -21.99 2.98
N SER A 200 -0.49 -23.13 3.18
CA SER A 200 -1.74 -23.19 3.95
C SER A 200 -1.54 -22.79 5.41
N LEU A 201 -0.40 -23.16 6.03
CA LEU A 201 -0.08 -22.77 7.40
C LEU A 201 -0.12 -21.24 7.58
N CYS A 202 0.60 -20.50 6.74
CA CYS A 202 0.62 -19.04 6.84
C CYS A 202 -0.70 -18.40 6.42
N ARG A 203 -1.46 -19.04 5.52
CA ARG A 203 -2.82 -18.63 5.16
C ARG A 203 -3.75 -18.69 6.37
N ASP A 204 -3.80 -19.84 7.04
CA ASP A 204 -4.72 -20.11 8.15
C ASP A 204 -4.37 -19.22 9.36
N MET A 205 -3.08 -19.10 9.68
CA MET A 205 -2.61 -18.20 10.73
C MET A 205 -2.92 -16.73 10.40
N CYS A 206 -2.74 -16.30 9.14
CA CYS A 206 -3.11 -14.94 8.71
C CYS A 206 -4.61 -14.67 8.88
N GLN A 207 -5.46 -15.63 8.52
CA GLN A 207 -6.91 -15.52 8.67
C GLN A 207 -7.31 -15.45 10.14
N GLU A 208 -6.68 -16.25 11.00
CA GLU A 208 -6.92 -16.24 12.44
C GLU A 208 -6.58 -14.88 13.06
N ILE A 209 -5.39 -14.33 12.80
CA ILE A 209 -4.99 -13.03 13.36
C ILE A 209 -5.81 -11.85 12.80
N SER A 210 -6.40 -12.01 11.62
CA SER A 210 -7.20 -10.98 10.95
C SER A 210 -8.66 -10.99 11.41
N THR A 211 -9.19 -12.15 11.81
CA THR A 211 -10.57 -12.29 12.31
C THR A 211 -10.65 -12.22 13.84
N ASN A 212 -9.64 -12.71 14.56
CA ASN A 212 -9.57 -12.76 16.02
C ASN A 212 -8.49 -11.82 16.56
N TRP A 213 -8.69 -10.51 16.37
CA TRP A 213 -7.74 -9.49 16.83
C TRP A 213 -7.47 -9.57 18.34
N GLY A 214 -6.22 -9.85 18.73
CA GLY A 214 -5.77 -9.91 20.14
C GLY A 214 -5.39 -11.31 20.66
N SER A 215 -5.38 -12.34 19.80
CA SER A 215 -4.89 -13.68 20.15
C SER A 215 -3.36 -13.74 20.37
N GLN A 216 -2.88 -14.77 21.08
CA GLN A 216 -1.44 -15.03 21.25
C GLN A 216 -0.74 -15.48 19.95
N THR A 217 -1.49 -15.85 18.91
CA THR A 217 -1.00 -16.41 17.65
C THR A 217 -0.26 -15.40 16.74
N TRP A 218 -0.31 -14.10 17.03
CA TRP A 218 0.43 -13.09 16.26
C TRP A 218 1.96 -13.25 16.33
N GLN A 219 2.50 -13.68 17.48
CA GLN A 219 3.95 -13.91 17.63
C GLN A 219 4.42 -15.09 16.78
N ASP A 220 3.63 -16.16 16.76
CA ASP A 220 3.92 -17.33 15.93
C ASP A 220 3.84 -16.96 14.44
N PHE A 221 2.88 -16.12 14.05
CA PHE A 221 2.75 -15.63 12.67
C PHE A 221 3.97 -14.80 12.24
N ASP A 222 4.37 -13.82 13.05
CA ASP A 222 5.55 -12.98 12.76
C ASP A 222 6.81 -13.85 12.60
N GLN A 223 7.02 -14.81 13.51
CA GLN A 223 8.19 -15.68 13.49
C GLN A 223 8.21 -16.67 12.31
N LEU A 224 7.07 -17.28 11.97
CA LEU A 224 6.99 -18.37 10.98
C LEU A 224 6.72 -17.87 9.56
N CYS A 225 5.99 -16.77 9.40
CA CYS A 225 5.46 -16.32 8.12
C CYS A 225 6.02 -14.96 7.68
N GLU A 226 6.09 -13.96 8.56
CA GLU A 226 6.46 -12.59 8.16
C GLU A 226 7.93 -12.45 7.69
N TYR A 227 8.80 -13.39 8.08
CA TYR A 227 10.20 -13.44 7.64
C TYR A 227 10.54 -14.60 6.70
N ASN A 228 9.54 -15.36 6.25
CA ASN A 228 9.78 -16.50 5.37
C ASN A 228 9.82 -16.02 3.90
N PRO A 229 10.94 -16.15 3.17
CA PRO A 229 11.02 -15.68 1.78
C PRO A 229 10.05 -16.43 0.84
N VAL A 230 9.55 -17.60 1.24
CA VAL A 230 8.51 -18.33 0.51
C VAL A 230 7.17 -17.56 0.50
N GLU A 231 6.91 -16.73 1.50
CA GLU A 231 5.66 -15.96 1.69
C GLU A 231 5.75 -14.52 1.15
N THR A 232 6.66 -14.25 0.20
CA THR A 232 6.94 -12.89 -0.31
C THR A 232 5.68 -12.14 -0.76
N GLU A 233 4.75 -12.79 -1.45
CA GLU A 233 3.49 -12.16 -1.91
C GLU A 233 2.58 -11.73 -0.75
N LEU A 234 2.43 -12.58 0.27
CA LEU A 234 1.71 -12.26 1.50
C LEU A 234 2.37 -11.10 2.26
N ILE A 235 3.68 -11.18 2.45
CA ILE A 235 4.47 -10.18 3.19
C ILE A 235 4.36 -8.82 2.51
N ASN A 236 4.54 -8.76 1.19
CA ASN A 236 4.41 -7.53 0.42
C ASN A 236 2.99 -6.95 0.51
N CYS A 237 1.95 -7.79 0.42
CA CYS A 237 0.58 -7.33 0.57
C CYS A 237 0.32 -6.74 1.96
N LEU A 238 0.75 -7.43 3.02
CA LEU A 238 0.60 -6.96 4.40
C LEU A 238 1.37 -5.66 4.62
N ALA A 239 2.56 -5.51 4.04
CA ALA A 239 3.34 -4.28 4.11
C ALA A 239 2.59 -3.10 3.46
N ASP A 240 1.94 -3.31 2.32
CA ASP A 240 1.19 -2.26 1.61
C ASP A 240 -0.08 -1.82 2.32
N VAL A 241 -0.76 -2.75 3.00
CA VAL A 241 -1.91 -2.41 3.84
C VAL A 241 -1.49 -1.63 5.09
N ARG A 242 -0.34 -1.97 5.68
CA ARG A 242 0.18 -1.30 6.89
C ARG A 242 0.75 0.09 6.57
N GLU A 243 1.63 0.16 5.59
CA GLU A 243 2.35 1.38 5.19
C GLU A 243 2.54 1.37 3.65
N PRO A 244 1.61 1.95 2.88
CA PRO A 244 1.68 1.94 1.43
C PRO A 244 2.87 2.76 0.92
N CYS A 245 3.45 2.34 -0.20
CA CYS A 245 4.51 3.07 -0.88
C CYS A 245 4.00 4.41 -1.43
N GLN A 246 4.63 5.51 -1.00
CA GLN A 246 4.30 6.87 -1.44
C GLN A 246 5.51 7.55 -2.04
N LEU A 247 5.28 8.43 -3.03
CA LEU A 247 6.37 9.18 -3.63
C LEU A 247 6.89 10.26 -2.69
N GLY A 248 8.19 10.51 -2.80
CA GLY A 248 8.85 11.62 -2.16
C GLY A 248 9.28 11.35 -0.73
N CYS A 249 10.38 11.97 -0.35
CA CYS A 249 10.77 12.04 1.04
C CYS A 249 11.52 13.35 1.35
N LYS A 250 11.15 13.99 2.46
CA LYS A 250 11.74 15.28 2.90
C LYS A 250 11.65 15.45 4.41
N GLY A 251 12.48 16.33 4.96
CA GLY A 251 12.41 16.76 6.36
C GLY A 251 13.04 15.80 7.37
N LEU A 252 13.84 14.83 6.92
CA LEU A 252 14.60 13.93 7.80
C LEU A 252 15.88 14.61 8.29
N SER A 253 16.19 14.45 9.57
CA SER A 253 17.34 15.07 10.25
C SER A 253 18.53 14.12 10.41
N TYR A 254 18.28 12.81 10.56
CA TYR A 254 19.31 11.79 10.71
C TYR A 254 19.61 11.09 9.38
N CYS A 255 18.56 10.61 8.70
CA CYS A 255 18.59 9.94 7.40
C CYS A 255 18.57 10.93 6.24
N THR A 256 19.42 11.96 6.30
CA THR A 256 19.43 13.10 5.36
C THR A 256 19.61 12.71 3.89
N ASN A 257 20.31 11.61 3.60
CA ASN A 257 20.53 11.14 2.22
C ASN A 257 19.26 10.64 1.52
N PHE A 258 18.17 10.43 2.27
CA PHE A 258 16.86 10.06 1.75
C PHE A 258 15.98 11.28 1.43
N ASN A 259 16.37 12.47 1.88
CA ASN A 259 15.65 13.70 1.53
C ASN A 259 15.82 14.07 0.06
N ASN A 260 14.88 14.86 -0.45
CA ASN A 260 14.92 15.48 -1.78
C ASN A 260 14.95 14.46 -2.92
N ARG A 261 14.18 13.39 -2.76
CA ARG A 261 14.00 12.32 -3.76
C ARG A 261 12.52 12.23 -4.15
N PRO A 262 12.00 13.20 -4.93
CA PRO A 262 10.56 13.31 -5.21
C PRO A 262 10.02 12.20 -6.14
N THR A 263 10.87 11.56 -6.93
CA THR A 263 10.48 10.48 -7.87
C THR A 263 10.70 9.08 -7.31
N GLU A 264 11.26 8.96 -6.10
CA GLU A 264 11.45 7.67 -5.41
C GLU A 264 10.29 7.36 -4.45
N LEU A 265 10.05 6.07 -4.21
CA LEU A 265 8.98 5.58 -3.36
C LEU A 265 9.50 5.17 -1.98
N PHE A 266 8.78 5.58 -0.93
CA PHE A 266 9.08 5.28 0.46
C PHE A 266 7.80 4.92 1.21
N ARG A 267 7.87 3.96 2.14
CA ARG A 267 6.72 3.61 2.99
C ARG A 267 6.61 4.47 4.24
N SER A 268 7.74 4.94 4.77
CA SER A 268 7.77 5.57 6.09
C SER A 268 8.71 6.79 6.13
N CYS A 269 8.37 7.84 5.38
CA CYS A 269 9.10 9.10 5.41
C CYS A 269 8.55 10.05 6.49
N ASN A 270 8.88 9.80 7.75
CA ASN A 270 8.44 10.65 8.86
C ASN A 270 9.51 10.74 9.97
N VAL A 271 9.31 11.68 10.89
CA VAL A 271 10.24 11.95 12.01
C VAL A 271 10.41 10.74 12.95
N GLN A 272 9.38 9.88 13.05
CA GLN A 272 9.42 8.71 13.93
C GLN A 272 10.39 7.66 13.37
N SER A 273 10.32 7.41 12.06
CA SER A 273 11.22 6.48 11.35
C SER A 273 12.66 7.01 11.30
N ASP A 274 12.84 8.32 11.14
CA ASP A 274 14.15 8.99 11.25
C ASP A 274 14.81 8.76 12.63
N GLN A 275 14.01 8.93 13.68
CA GLN A 275 14.46 8.69 15.05
C GLN A 275 14.68 7.21 15.34
N GLY A 276 13.87 6.32 14.74
CA GLY A 276 14.02 4.87 14.77
C GLY A 276 15.40 4.44 14.26
N ALA A 277 15.83 4.97 13.11
CA ALA A 277 17.12 4.63 12.51
C ALA A 277 18.30 5.05 13.42
N MET A 278 18.20 6.21 14.06
CA MET A 278 19.20 6.66 15.02
C MET A 278 19.28 5.75 16.26
N ASN A 279 18.14 5.18 16.68
CA ASN A 279 18.08 4.27 17.83
C ASN A 279 18.65 2.90 17.49
N ASP A 280 18.39 2.40 16.28
CA ASP A 280 18.94 1.14 15.78
C ASP A 280 20.47 1.18 15.78
N ILE A 281 21.08 2.25 15.26
CA ILE A 281 22.55 2.42 15.28
C ILE A 281 23.12 2.41 16.70
N LYS A 282 22.43 3.03 17.66
CA LYS A 282 22.84 2.98 19.08
C LYS A 282 22.76 1.56 19.63
N LEU A 283 21.72 0.81 19.29
CA LEU A 283 21.54 -0.58 19.75
C LEU A 283 22.59 -1.51 19.15
N TRP A 284 22.84 -1.41 17.84
CA TRP A 284 23.77 -2.26 17.11
C TRP A 284 25.23 -2.04 17.51
N SER A 285 25.55 -0.90 18.13
CA SER A 285 26.87 -0.65 18.73
C SER A 285 27.25 -1.62 19.86
N ASN A 286 26.30 -2.46 20.33
CA ASN A 286 26.55 -3.57 21.25
C ASN A 286 27.16 -4.81 20.57
N GLY A 287 27.34 -4.80 19.23
CA GLY A 287 28.03 -5.86 18.49
C GLY A 287 27.16 -7.07 18.13
N THR A 288 25.84 -6.91 18.10
CA THR A 288 24.89 -7.94 17.63
C THR A 288 23.64 -7.27 17.02
N ILE A 289 23.24 -7.72 15.82
CA ILE A 289 22.08 -7.21 15.08
C ILE A 289 21.18 -8.41 14.76
N LYS A 290 19.98 -8.50 15.36
CA LYS A 290 19.06 -9.64 15.16
C LYS A 290 19.77 -11.01 15.26
N ASN A 291 20.54 -11.23 16.32
CA ASN A 291 21.36 -12.42 16.56
C ASN A 291 22.55 -12.64 15.59
N ILE A 292 22.87 -11.67 14.73
CA ILE A 292 24.04 -11.70 13.85
C ILE A 292 25.18 -10.93 14.53
N PRO A 293 26.29 -11.59 14.89
CA PRO A 293 27.45 -10.93 15.49
C PRO A 293 28.16 -10.03 14.47
N VAL A 294 28.41 -8.77 14.83
CA VAL A 294 29.10 -7.81 13.96
C VAL A 294 30.25 -7.14 14.71
N LEU A 295 31.27 -6.72 13.97
CA LEU A 295 32.35 -5.87 14.47
C LEU A 295 31.80 -4.48 14.86
N ASP A 296 32.62 -3.65 15.52
CA ASP A 296 32.20 -2.30 15.93
C ASP A 296 31.82 -1.44 14.70
N ILE A 297 30.51 -1.30 14.49
CA ILE A 297 29.91 -0.60 13.34
C ILE A 297 30.30 0.87 13.26
N ARG A 298 30.81 1.46 14.35
CA ARG A 298 31.32 2.84 14.36
C ARG A 298 32.67 2.97 13.66
N LYS A 299 33.38 1.85 13.49
CA LYS A 299 34.70 1.79 12.85
C LYS A 299 34.65 1.06 11.52
N CYS A 300 33.82 0.02 11.43
CA CYS A 300 33.70 -0.80 10.23
C CYS A 300 32.46 -0.37 9.43
N LEU A 301 32.67 0.27 8.27
CA LEU A 301 31.64 0.75 7.35
C LEU A 301 30.51 1.58 8.01
N PRO A 302 30.83 2.68 8.73
CA PRO A 302 29.84 3.45 9.47
C PRO A 302 28.71 4.02 8.59
N ASP A 303 29.04 4.49 7.39
CA ASP A 303 28.05 5.07 6.47
C ASP A 303 27.13 4.01 5.87
N MET A 304 27.64 2.80 5.59
CA MET A 304 26.82 1.67 5.13
C MET A 304 25.84 1.24 6.21
N TRP A 305 26.30 1.08 7.46
CA TRP A 305 25.40 0.72 8.57
C TRP A 305 24.34 1.79 8.82
N LYS A 306 24.70 3.08 8.73
CA LYS A 306 23.74 4.18 8.78
C LYS A 306 22.70 4.05 7.66
N ALA A 307 23.14 3.78 6.42
CA ALA A 307 22.24 3.58 5.29
C ALA A 307 21.32 2.36 5.48
N VAL A 308 21.83 1.25 6.04
CA VAL A 308 21.01 0.07 6.41
C VAL A 308 19.95 0.44 7.46
N ALA A 309 20.33 1.12 8.54
CA ALA A 309 19.39 1.54 9.57
C ALA A 309 18.29 2.46 9.01
N CYS A 310 18.69 3.41 8.15
CA CYS A 310 17.74 4.29 7.47
C CYS A 310 16.86 3.50 6.49
N ALA A 311 17.40 2.58 5.69
CA ALA A 311 16.61 1.78 4.76
C ALA A 311 15.59 0.89 5.48
N LEU A 312 15.94 0.30 6.63
CA LEU A 312 15.02 -0.51 7.43
C LEU A 312 13.84 0.29 8.02
N GLN A 313 14.07 1.56 8.35
CA GLN A 313 13.08 2.39 9.03
C GLN A 313 12.29 3.25 8.04
N ILE A 314 12.95 3.90 7.08
CA ILE A 314 12.32 4.72 6.03
C ILE A 314 11.65 3.83 4.97
N LYS A 315 12.18 2.62 4.77
CA LYS A 315 11.64 1.59 3.86
C LYS A 315 11.43 2.12 2.45
N PRO A 316 12.51 2.44 1.72
CA PRO A 316 12.41 2.66 0.28
C PRO A 316 11.80 1.41 -0.36
N CYS A 317 11.00 1.58 -1.41
CA CYS A 317 10.38 0.47 -2.11
C CYS A 317 10.44 0.66 -3.61
N HIS A 318 10.40 -0.45 -4.32
CA HIS A 318 10.36 -0.44 -5.78
C HIS A 318 8.92 -0.57 -6.27
N SER A 319 8.56 0.15 -7.33
CA SER A 319 7.23 0.03 -7.96
C SER A 319 6.97 -1.42 -8.38
N LYS A 320 7.96 -2.08 -8.99
CA LYS A 320 7.82 -3.45 -9.51
C LYS A 320 7.79 -4.57 -8.46
N SER A 321 8.65 -4.56 -7.44
CA SER A 321 8.72 -5.66 -6.47
C SER A 321 7.96 -5.41 -5.18
N ARG A 322 7.57 -4.14 -4.90
CA ARG A 322 6.98 -3.65 -3.65
C ARG A 322 7.84 -3.87 -2.40
N GLY A 323 8.82 -4.77 -2.42
CA GLY A 323 9.72 -5.04 -1.31
C GLY A 323 10.61 -3.85 -0.94
N SER A 324 11.04 -3.85 0.33
CA SER A 324 11.97 -2.85 0.91
C SER A 324 13.27 -3.48 1.38
N VAL A 325 13.66 -4.60 0.77
CA VAL A 325 14.83 -5.40 1.15
C VAL A 325 16.05 -4.94 0.37
N ILE A 326 17.19 -4.79 1.05
CA ILE A 326 18.46 -4.41 0.41
C ILE A 326 18.97 -5.54 -0.51
N CYS A 327 19.77 -5.18 -1.51
CA CYS A 327 20.31 -6.16 -2.45
C CYS A 327 21.24 -7.20 -1.78
N LYS A 328 21.25 -8.42 -2.32
CA LYS A 328 22.07 -9.53 -1.80
C LYS A 328 23.56 -9.15 -1.79
N SER A 329 24.06 -8.57 -2.87
CA SER A 329 25.44 -8.10 -3.02
C SER A 329 25.83 -7.15 -1.90
N ASP A 330 25.04 -6.10 -1.66
CA ASP A 330 25.26 -5.15 -0.57
C ASP A 330 25.30 -5.85 0.81
N CYS A 331 24.37 -6.78 1.06
CA CYS A 331 24.34 -7.54 2.31
C CYS A 331 25.62 -8.39 2.50
N VAL A 332 26.02 -9.13 1.46
CA VAL A 332 27.20 -10.00 1.48
C VAL A 332 28.46 -9.16 1.69
N ASP A 333 28.58 -8.02 1.01
CA ASP A 333 29.73 -7.14 1.13
C ASP A 333 29.88 -6.58 2.55
N ILE A 334 28.77 -6.15 3.16
CA ILE A 334 28.75 -5.66 4.55
C ILE A 334 29.18 -6.76 5.52
N LEU A 335 28.59 -7.96 5.43
CA LEU A 335 28.90 -9.05 6.36
C LEU A 335 30.29 -9.65 6.13
N THR A 336 30.79 -9.60 4.89
CA THR A 336 32.15 -10.05 4.56
C THR A 336 33.20 -9.18 5.23
N GLN A 337 32.99 -7.86 5.26
CA GLN A 337 33.91 -6.88 5.84
C GLN A 337 33.71 -6.67 7.34
N CYS A 338 32.47 -6.64 7.81
CA CYS A 338 32.11 -6.23 9.18
C CYS A 338 31.41 -7.31 10.01
N GLY A 339 31.20 -8.52 9.49
CA GLY A 339 30.70 -9.66 10.26
C GLY A 339 31.76 -10.20 11.21
N ASP A 340 31.40 -10.47 12.47
CA ASP A 340 32.32 -11.09 13.42
C ASP A 340 32.37 -12.61 13.20
N ARG A 341 33.18 -13.02 12.21
CA ARG A 341 33.33 -14.42 11.79
C ARG A 341 33.72 -15.37 12.92
N LYS A 342 34.34 -14.88 13.99
CA LYS A 342 34.73 -15.70 15.16
C LYS A 342 33.53 -16.09 16.02
N ARG A 343 32.44 -15.31 15.95
CA ARG A 343 31.21 -15.53 16.72
C ARG A 343 30.08 -16.12 15.87
N PHE A 344 30.31 -16.33 14.57
CA PHE A 344 29.35 -17.02 13.70
C PHE A 344 29.18 -18.48 14.15
N LEU A 345 27.95 -18.98 14.09
CA LEU A 345 27.66 -20.39 14.36
C LEU A 345 28.31 -21.27 13.29
N GLU A 346 28.63 -22.52 13.62
CA GLU A 346 29.25 -23.46 12.67
C GLU A 346 28.41 -23.58 11.37
N GLY A 347 29.07 -23.40 10.23
CA GLY A 347 28.43 -23.44 8.90
C GLY A 347 27.74 -22.14 8.46
N GLN A 348 27.70 -21.09 9.29
CA GLN A 348 27.20 -19.78 8.85
C GLN A 348 28.28 -18.98 8.09
N THR A 349 27.97 -18.61 6.85
CA THR A 349 28.77 -17.67 6.05
C THR A 349 27.96 -16.41 5.74
N PRO A 350 28.60 -15.27 5.39
CA PRO A 350 27.90 -14.07 4.92
C PRO A 350 26.85 -14.37 3.83
N GLU A 351 27.18 -15.24 2.88
CA GLU A 351 26.30 -15.62 1.78
C GLU A 351 25.04 -16.34 2.27
N ARG A 352 25.20 -17.30 3.21
CA ARG A 352 24.07 -18.06 3.75
C ARG A 352 23.15 -17.21 4.62
N ILE A 353 23.71 -16.26 5.36
CA ILE A 353 22.94 -15.29 6.15
C ILE A 353 22.16 -14.37 5.20
N CYS A 354 22.81 -13.83 4.17
CA CYS A 354 22.16 -12.95 3.21
C CYS A 354 21.15 -13.67 2.30
N GLU A 355 21.29 -14.98 2.06
CA GLU A 355 20.23 -15.77 1.40
C GLU A 355 18.90 -15.75 2.16
N LEU A 356 18.93 -15.63 3.49
CA LEU A 356 17.73 -15.56 4.30
C LEU A 356 17.20 -14.13 4.43
N LEU A 357 18.09 -13.14 4.53
CA LEU A 357 17.71 -11.74 4.79
C LEU A 357 17.41 -10.94 3.52
N SER A 358 18.17 -11.20 2.46
CA SER A 358 18.24 -10.44 1.21
C SER A 358 18.54 -11.37 0.03
N PRO A 359 17.62 -12.28 -0.34
CA PRO A 359 17.89 -13.29 -1.37
C PRO A 359 18.03 -12.72 -2.79
N ILE A 360 17.55 -11.50 -3.03
CA ILE A 360 17.40 -10.91 -4.37
C ILE A 360 18.52 -9.92 -4.65
N ASP A 361 19.12 -10.01 -5.83
CA ASP A 361 20.18 -9.10 -6.30
C ASP A 361 19.83 -8.36 -7.59
N ASP A 362 18.61 -8.54 -8.09
CA ASP A 362 18.09 -7.78 -9.23
C ASP A 362 17.80 -6.33 -8.79
N PRO A 363 18.47 -5.31 -9.36
CA PRO A 363 18.27 -3.90 -9.01
C PRO A 363 16.84 -3.39 -9.20
N GLU A 364 16.00 -4.07 -9.97
CA GLU A 364 14.57 -3.75 -10.12
C GLU A 364 13.69 -4.39 -9.03
N ARG A 365 14.27 -5.24 -8.18
CA ARG A 365 13.55 -6.01 -7.15
C ARG A 365 14.12 -5.87 -5.74
N CYS A 366 15.31 -5.29 -5.60
CA CYS A 366 15.94 -4.98 -4.32
C CYS A 366 16.32 -3.48 -4.23
N ILE A 367 16.70 -3.05 -3.03
CA ILE A 367 17.13 -1.68 -2.75
C ILE A 367 18.67 -1.62 -2.76
N PRO A 368 19.29 -1.00 -3.79
CA PRO A 368 20.74 -0.85 -3.82
C PRO A 368 21.18 0.29 -2.88
N LEU A 369 22.01 -0.03 -1.88
CA LEU A 369 22.39 0.90 -0.82
C LEU A 369 23.26 2.06 -1.32
N HIS A 370 24.05 1.86 -2.37
CA HIS A 370 24.92 2.91 -2.91
C HIS A 370 24.15 4.20 -3.28
N LYS A 371 22.87 4.08 -3.65
CA LYS A 371 22.00 5.24 -3.94
C LYS A 371 21.81 6.17 -2.73
N TYR A 372 21.93 5.65 -1.51
CA TYR A 372 21.66 6.37 -0.26
C TYR A 372 22.92 6.64 0.56
N LEU A 373 24.11 6.35 0.02
CA LEU A 373 25.39 6.73 0.64
C LEU A 373 25.73 8.21 0.43
N SER A 374 25.20 8.82 -0.64
CA SER A 374 25.33 10.24 -0.93
C SER A 374 23.96 10.96 -0.88
N PRO A 375 23.96 12.29 -0.68
CA PRO A 375 22.77 13.10 -0.88
C PRO A 375 22.17 12.96 -2.29
N SER A 376 20.91 13.33 -2.43
CA SER A 376 20.23 13.38 -3.74
C SER A 376 20.95 14.30 -4.73
N SER A 377 20.97 13.92 -6.00
CA SER A 377 21.54 14.71 -7.10
C SER A 377 20.78 16.00 -7.39
N LEU A 378 19.51 16.09 -6.96
CA LEU A 378 18.61 17.21 -7.25
C LEU A 378 18.84 18.47 -6.37
N GLY A 379 19.81 18.45 -5.45
CA GLY A 379 20.09 19.58 -4.57
C GLY A 379 18.89 20.01 -3.71
N ASN A 380 18.96 21.20 -3.09
CA ASN A 380 17.86 21.74 -2.27
C ASN A 380 16.92 22.70 -3.06
N SER A 381 17.35 23.24 -4.21
CA SER A 381 16.64 24.31 -4.92
C SER A 381 15.66 23.84 -6.01
N ILE A 382 15.75 22.58 -6.46
CA ILE A 382 14.93 22.01 -7.56
C ILE A 382 13.70 21.26 -7.01
N VAL A 383 13.61 21.11 -5.68
CA VAL A 383 12.59 20.27 -4.99
C VAL A 383 11.22 20.94 -4.92
N GLU A 384 11.10 22.24 -5.24
CA GLU A 384 9.82 22.95 -5.26
C GLU A 384 8.98 22.63 -6.52
N GLU A 385 9.59 22.06 -7.57
CA GLU A 385 8.88 21.71 -8.82
C GLU A 385 7.88 20.56 -8.65
N VAL A 386 8.17 19.62 -7.74
CA VAL A 386 7.33 18.45 -7.44
C VAL A 386 7.10 18.37 -5.94
N ILE A 387 5.83 18.47 -5.53
CA ILE A 387 5.46 18.47 -4.11
C ILE A 387 4.63 17.24 -3.75
N HIS A 388 4.80 16.77 -2.51
CA HIS A 388 4.04 15.65 -1.95
C HIS A 388 3.28 16.14 -0.72
N PRO A 389 2.08 16.71 -0.88
CA PRO A 389 1.36 17.37 0.21
C PRO A 389 0.80 16.38 1.23
N CYS A 390 0.67 15.09 0.87
CA CYS A 390 0.19 14.02 1.72
C CYS A 390 1.29 13.09 2.25
N ASN A 391 2.57 13.41 2.03
CA ASN A 391 3.69 12.60 2.50
C ASN A 391 4.79 13.50 3.15
N PRO A 392 4.93 13.50 4.49
CA PRO A 392 4.15 12.73 5.47
C PRO A 392 2.67 13.16 5.54
N ASN A 393 1.79 12.26 5.95
CA ASN A 393 0.35 12.52 6.04
C ASN A 393 0.04 13.62 7.09
N PRO A 394 -0.50 14.79 6.68
CA PRO A 394 -0.83 15.89 7.58
C PRO A 394 -2.19 15.71 8.29
N CYS A 395 -2.99 14.71 7.91
CA CYS A 395 -4.36 14.55 8.38
C CYS A 395 -4.47 13.73 9.68
N PRO A 396 -5.53 13.95 10.49
CA PRO A 396 -5.83 13.13 11.67
C PRO A 396 -6.11 11.65 11.33
N SER A 397 -6.00 10.75 12.32
CA SER A 397 -6.05 9.28 12.16
C SER A 397 -7.32 8.67 11.54
N ASN A 398 -8.40 9.44 11.36
CA ASN A 398 -9.65 9.00 10.70
C ASN A 398 -9.94 9.78 9.40
N HIS A 399 -8.97 10.53 8.90
CA HIS A 399 -9.11 11.33 7.70
C HIS A 399 -8.07 10.89 6.66
N LEU A 400 -8.54 10.75 5.43
CA LEU A 400 -7.69 10.55 4.26
C LEU A 400 -7.15 11.90 3.82
N CYS A 401 -5.85 11.94 3.52
CA CYS A 401 -5.27 13.08 2.84
C CYS A 401 -5.47 12.94 1.33
N GLN A 402 -6.09 13.96 0.72
CA GLN A 402 -6.27 14.06 -0.72
C GLN A 402 -5.56 15.30 -1.24
N VAL A 403 -5.01 15.23 -2.45
CA VAL A 403 -4.46 16.40 -3.13
C VAL A 403 -5.58 17.39 -3.41
N ASN A 404 -5.37 18.66 -3.08
CA ASN A 404 -6.34 19.70 -3.39
C ASN A 404 -6.27 20.09 -4.88
N ARG A 405 -7.10 19.43 -5.69
CA ARG A 405 -7.20 19.69 -7.14
C ARG A 405 -8.36 20.61 -7.53
N LYS A 406 -9.09 21.17 -6.55
CA LYS A 406 -10.29 21.99 -6.77
C LYS A 406 -9.99 23.46 -7.06
N GLY A 407 -8.72 23.87 -6.95
CA GLY A 407 -8.32 25.28 -7.02
C GLY A 407 -8.68 26.03 -5.74
N CYS A 408 -8.13 27.24 -5.61
CA CYS A 408 -8.32 28.10 -4.44
C CYS A 408 -9.22 29.28 -4.85
N LEU A 409 -10.29 29.54 -4.10
CA LEU A 409 -11.09 30.75 -4.30
C LEU A 409 -10.44 31.99 -3.64
N ASP A 410 -9.65 31.77 -2.57
CA ASP A 410 -8.91 32.80 -1.85
C ASP A 410 -7.41 32.44 -1.73
N GLU A 411 -6.52 33.34 -2.14
CA GLU A 411 -5.06 33.12 -2.17
C GLU A 411 -4.40 33.04 -0.77
N VAL A 412 -5.10 33.45 0.29
CA VAL A 412 -4.49 33.63 1.62
C VAL A 412 -4.51 32.35 2.48
N SER A 413 -5.33 31.35 2.16
CA SER A 413 -5.53 30.15 3.01
C SER A 413 -5.55 28.82 2.24
N CYS A 414 -4.94 28.74 1.07
CA CYS A 414 -5.03 27.53 0.25
C CYS A 414 -3.99 26.47 0.65
N GLN A 415 -4.45 25.40 1.30
CA GLN A 415 -3.63 24.22 1.54
C GLN A 415 -3.57 23.35 0.26
N PRO A 416 -2.40 22.75 -0.06
CA PRO A 416 -2.25 21.87 -1.22
C PRO A 416 -2.89 20.48 -1.01
N TYR A 417 -3.51 20.24 0.14
CA TYR A 417 -4.23 19.02 0.49
C TYR A 417 -5.58 19.32 1.15
N LEU A 418 -6.44 18.29 1.19
CA LEU A 418 -7.71 18.25 1.88
C LEU A 418 -7.74 17.01 2.78
N CYS A 419 -8.19 17.17 4.02
CA CYS A 419 -8.45 16.04 4.92
C CYS A 419 -9.93 15.69 4.83
N VAL A 420 -10.23 14.53 4.25
CA VAL A 420 -11.62 14.05 4.10
C VAL A 420 -11.88 12.88 5.05
N PRO A 421 -13.06 12.79 5.67
CA PRO A 421 -13.40 11.65 6.51
C PRO A 421 -13.39 10.34 5.71
N GLY A 422 -13.03 9.25 6.37
CA GLY A 422 -13.05 7.91 5.78
C GLY A 422 -13.49 6.84 6.78
N CYS A 423 -13.77 5.65 6.26
CA CYS A 423 -14.12 4.47 7.07
C CYS A 423 -12.92 3.53 7.16
N LYS A 424 -12.77 2.90 8.33
CA LYS A 424 -11.84 1.79 8.50
C LYS A 424 -12.35 0.54 7.79
N LEU A 425 -11.45 -0.20 7.14
CA LEU A 425 -11.75 -1.47 6.47
C LEU A 425 -11.89 -2.62 7.49
N GLY A 426 -12.83 -2.50 8.40
CA GLY A 426 -12.99 -3.36 9.58
C GLY A 426 -12.58 -2.68 10.88
N GLU A 427 -13.11 -3.16 12.00
CA GLU A 427 -12.97 -2.52 13.32
C GLU A 427 -11.53 -2.48 13.86
N ALA A 428 -10.68 -3.42 13.40
CA ALA A 428 -9.27 -3.49 13.77
C ALA A 428 -8.32 -2.92 12.69
N SER A 429 -8.84 -2.52 11.53
CA SER A 429 -8.00 -2.03 10.44
C SER A 429 -7.66 -0.55 10.61
N GLU A 430 -6.43 -0.18 10.27
CA GLU A 430 -6.02 1.22 10.10
C GLU A 430 -6.13 1.68 8.64
N PHE A 431 -6.48 0.78 7.72
CA PHE A 431 -6.69 1.11 6.32
C PHE A 431 -8.01 1.86 6.15
N LEU A 432 -7.94 3.07 5.57
CA LEU A 432 -9.08 3.95 5.39
C LEU A 432 -9.54 3.99 3.92
N VAL A 433 -10.86 4.05 3.73
CA VAL A 433 -11.53 4.26 2.44
C VAL A 433 -12.41 5.49 2.49
N GLN A 434 -12.57 6.18 1.36
CA GLN A 434 -13.31 7.43 1.30
C GLN A 434 -14.79 7.22 1.67
N GLN A 435 -15.38 8.21 2.33
CA GLN A 435 -16.84 8.29 2.50
C GLN A 435 -17.59 8.10 1.17
N ASP A 436 -18.74 7.43 1.24
CA ASP A 436 -19.62 7.06 0.13
C ASP A 436 -19.03 6.04 -0.86
N ALA A 437 -17.80 5.56 -0.65
CA ALA A 437 -17.22 4.50 -1.46
C ALA A 437 -17.97 3.18 -1.28
N ARG A 438 -18.15 2.46 -2.40
CA ARG A 438 -18.60 1.07 -2.43
C ARG A 438 -17.40 0.13 -2.37
N ILE A 439 -17.38 -0.68 -1.33
CA ILE A 439 -16.20 -1.45 -0.94
C ILE A 439 -16.55 -2.93 -0.84
N GLN A 440 -15.74 -3.77 -1.47
CA GLN A 440 -15.75 -5.21 -1.33
C GLN A 440 -14.81 -5.60 -0.19
N VAL A 441 -15.28 -6.42 0.74
CA VAL A 441 -14.50 -6.96 1.86
C VAL A 441 -14.68 -8.48 1.94
N PRO A 442 -13.68 -9.26 2.38
CA PRO A 442 -13.85 -10.70 2.55
C PRO A 442 -14.86 -11.00 3.68
N THR A 443 -15.59 -12.11 3.55
CA THR A 443 -16.56 -12.55 4.56
C THR A 443 -15.85 -13.01 5.84
N ARG A 444 -16.56 -12.96 6.98
CA ARG A 444 -16.04 -13.40 8.29
C ARG A 444 -15.63 -14.87 8.33
N SER A 445 -16.24 -15.72 7.50
CA SER A 445 -15.91 -17.15 7.42
C SER A 445 -14.52 -17.42 6.87
N GLY A 446 -13.84 -16.41 6.28
CA GLY A 446 -12.52 -16.57 5.67
C GLY A 446 -12.53 -17.46 4.42
N SER A 447 -13.71 -17.80 3.90
CA SER A 447 -13.86 -18.62 2.71
C SER A 447 -13.27 -17.89 1.50
N LEU A 448 -12.32 -18.52 0.81
CA LEU A 448 -11.65 -17.95 -0.35
C LEU A 448 -12.68 -17.61 -1.44
N GLY A 449 -12.52 -16.45 -2.07
CA GLY A 449 -13.41 -16.00 -3.15
C GLY A 449 -14.80 -15.51 -2.70
N CYS A 450 -15.10 -15.50 -1.39
CA CYS A 450 -16.37 -14.99 -0.85
C CYS A 450 -16.21 -13.57 -0.30
N TYR A 451 -17.11 -12.68 -0.70
CA TYR A 451 -17.04 -11.26 -0.36
C TYR A 451 -18.40 -10.66 -0.03
N GLU A 452 -18.38 -9.60 0.77
CA GLU A 452 -19.50 -8.70 1.01
C GLU A 452 -19.20 -7.34 0.38
N VAL A 453 -20.22 -6.68 -0.17
CA VAL A 453 -20.13 -5.30 -0.63
C VAL A 453 -20.82 -4.39 0.37
N CYS A 454 -20.04 -3.49 0.96
CA CYS A 454 -20.47 -2.48 1.92
C CYS A 454 -20.35 -1.07 1.33
N SER A 455 -21.01 -0.10 1.96
CA SER A 455 -20.84 1.33 1.73
C SER A 455 -20.13 1.98 2.90
N CYS A 456 -19.19 2.89 2.64
CA CYS A 456 -18.61 3.71 3.70
C CYS A 456 -19.59 4.82 4.10
N GLY A 457 -20.23 4.66 5.25
CA GLY A 457 -21.28 5.56 5.73
C GLY A 457 -20.74 6.82 6.44
N PRO A 458 -21.62 7.80 6.71
CA PRO A 458 -21.26 9.04 7.40
C PRO A 458 -20.82 8.82 8.86
N SER A 459 -21.09 7.65 9.44
CA SER A 459 -20.62 7.28 10.77
C SER A 459 -19.10 6.97 10.83
N GLY A 460 -18.41 6.94 9.69
CA GLY A 460 -17.03 6.48 9.58
C GLY A 460 -16.88 4.96 9.69
N ARG A 461 -17.95 4.20 9.45
CA ARG A 461 -17.98 2.74 9.44
C ARG A 461 -18.56 2.20 8.14
N LEU A 462 -18.23 0.94 7.85
CA LEU A 462 -18.85 0.21 6.76
C LEU A 462 -20.29 -0.17 7.15
N GLU A 463 -21.24 0.17 6.29
CA GLU A 463 -22.69 0.03 6.46
C GLU A 463 -23.31 -0.57 5.20
N ASN A 464 -24.55 -1.06 5.28
CA ASN A 464 -25.31 -1.63 4.15
C ASN A 464 -24.55 -2.75 3.42
N CYS A 465 -23.92 -3.67 4.17
CA CYS A 465 -23.19 -4.80 3.62
C CYS A 465 -24.15 -5.86 3.05
N ALA A 466 -23.86 -6.35 1.84
CA ALA A 466 -24.59 -7.43 1.20
C ALA A 466 -23.61 -8.48 0.65
N GLU A 467 -23.90 -9.76 0.86
CA GLU A 467 -23.09 -10.86 0.33
C GLU A 467 -23.11 -10.89 -1.20
N MET A 468 -21.97 -11.19 -1.81
CA MET A 468 -21.84 -11.50 -3.23
C MET A 468 -21.72 -13.00 -3.45
N PRO A 469 -22.10 -13.52 -4.64
CA PRO A 469 -21.85 -14.90 -5.01
C PRO A 469 -20.35 -15.23 -4.87
N CYS A 470 -20.03 -16.30 -4.15
CA CYS A 470 -18.66 -16.75 -3.98
C CYS A 470 -18.07 -17.22 -5.32
N LEU A 471 -16.80 -16.88 -5.53
CA LEU A 471 -16.01 -17.31 -6.69
C LEU A 471 -15.22 -18.57 -6.35
N ASP A 472 -15.24 -19.56 -7.24
CA ASP A 472 -14.43 -20.77 -7.10
C ASP A 472 -12.99 -20.51 -7.57
N THR A 473 -12.15 -20.02 -6.67
CA THR A 473 -10.75 -19.64 -6.96
C THR A 473 -9.81 -20.84 -7.11
N ASP A 474 -10.25 -22.05 -6.77
CA ASP A 474 -9.45 -23.28 -6.91
C ASP A 474 -9.44 -23.81 -8.36
N ARG A 475 -10.40 -23.35 -9.16
CA ARG A 475 -10.44 -23.63 -10.61
C ARG A 475 -9.28 -22.95 -11.31
N ALA A 476 -8.47 -23.78 -11.95
CA ALA A 476 -7.37 -23.34 -12.77
C ALA A 476 -7.77 -23.32 -14.25
N CYS A 477 -7.22 -22.37 -14.99
CA CYS A 477 -7.41 -22.26 -16.43
C CYS A 477 -6.49 -23.26 -17.15
N LEU A 478 -7.00 -23.90 -18.20
CA LEU A 478 -6.24 -24.83 -19.05
C LEU A 478 -5.93 -24.12 -20.37
N VAL A 479 -4.68 -23.64 -20.53
CA VAL A 479 -4.25 -22.90 -21.72
C VAL A 479 -3.03 -23.58 -22.33
N GLY A 480 -3.14 -24.04 -23.58
CA GLY A 480 -2.04 -24.71 -24.29
C GLY A 480 -1.49 -25.96 -23.57
N GLY A 481 -2.34 -26.68 -22.82
CA GLY A 481 -1.94 -27.84 -22.02
C GLY A 481 -1.26 -27.51 -20.68
N GLN A 482 -1.07 -26.23 -20.34
CA GLN A 482 -0.57 -25.80 -19.03
C GLN A 482 -1.73 -25.40 -18.11
N ARG A 483 -1.63 -25.80 -16.84
CA ARG A 483 -2.55 -25.38 -15.77
C ARG A 483 -2.09 -24.03 -15.20
N LYS A 484 -2.95 -23.02 -15.24
CA LYS A 484 -2.70 -21.66 -14.71
C LYS A 484 -3.63 -21.41 -13.52
N SER A 485 -3.08 -21.06 -12.34
CA SER A 485 -3.89 -20.79 -11.15
C SER A 485 -4.62 -19.45 -11.26
N HIS A 486 -5.70 -19.27 -10.49
CA HIS A 486 -6.40 -18.00 -10.41
C HIS A 486 -5.46 -16.82 -10.09
N GLY A 487 -5.69 -15.68 -10.73
CA GLY A 487 -4.90 -14.46 -10.61
C GLY A 487 -3.56 -14.48 -11.36
N THR A 488 -3.21 -15.58 -12.03
CA THR A 488 -1.98 -15.61 -12.83
C THR A 488 -2.16 -14.93 -14.17
N THR A 489 -1.26 -14.01 -14.48
CA THR A 489 -1.16 -13.35 -15.78
C THR A 489 -0.18 -14.09 -16.67
N PHE A 490 -0.49 -14.17 -17.96
CA PHE A 490 0.33 -14.84 -18.97
C PHE A 490 0.10 -14.20 -20.34
N ARG A 491 0.99 -14.49 -21.29
CA ARG A 491 0.84 -14.04 -22.68
C ARG A 491 0.46 -15.22 -23.56
N VAL A 492 -0.52 -15.01 -24.45
CA VAL A 492 -0.84 -15.91 -25.56
C VAL A 492 -0.64 -15.10 -26.83
N ASP A 493 0.40 -15.44 -27.60
CA ASP A 493 0.90 -14.63 -28.71
C ASP A 493 1.21 -13.20 -28.25
N CYS A 494 0.45 -12.21 -28.74
CA CYS A 494 0.56 -10.84 -28.27
C CYS A 494 -0.47 -10.47 -27.21
N HIS A 495 -1.46 -11.31 -26.93
CA HIS A 495 -2.53 -11.00 -25.99
C HIS A 495 -2.02 -11.15 -24.56
N ILE A 496 -2.34 -10.18 -23.72
CA ILE A 496 -2.19 -10.33 -22.28
C ILE A 496 -3.45 -11.00 -21.74
N CYS A 497 -3.27 -12.08 -20.99
CA CYS A 497 -4.35 -12.88 -20.44
C CYS A 497 -4.19 -13.01 -18.92
N SER A 498 -5.30 -13.21 -18.23
CA SER A 498 -5.36 -13.50 -16.81
C SER A 498 -6.36 -14.62 -16.53
N CYS A 499 -5.98 -15.54 -15.63
CA CYS A 499 -6.86 -16.63 -15.22
C CYS A 499 -7.79 -16.17 -14.09
N PHE A 500 -9.10 -16.22 -14.32
CA PHE A 500 -10.11 -15.81 -13.37
C PHE A 500 -11.12 -16.94 -13.11
N ALA A 501 -11.06 -17.58 -11.93
CA ALA A 501 -11.98 -18.65 -11.52
C ALA A 501 -12.20 -19.79 -12.54
N GLY A 502 -11.17 -20.13 -13.32
CA GLY A 502 -11.22 -21.14 -14.38
C GLY A 502 -11.35 -20.59 -15.80
N ASP A 503 -11.72 -19.32 -15.96
CA ASP A 503 -11.87 -18.66 -17.25
C ASP A 503 -10.64 -17.83 -17.62
N ALA A 504 -10.15 -18.00 -18.84
CA ALA A 504 -9.05 -17.21 -19.38
C ALA A 504 -9.60 -15.93 -20.02
N VAL A 505 -9.39 -14.79 -19.37
CA VAL A 505 -9.76 -13.47 -19.90
C VAL A 505 -8.53 -12.88 -20.59
N CYS A 506 -8.64 -12.51 -21.86
CA CYS A 506 -7.54 -12.01 -22.67
C CYS A 506 -7.88 -10.66 -23.31
N SER A 507 -6.86 -9.84 -23.57
CA SER A 507 -7.02 -8.69 -24.47
C SER A 507 -7.37 -9.15 -25.88
N THR A 508 -8.02 -8.29 -26.65
CA THR A 508 -8.59 -8.59 -27.98
C THR A 508 -7.80 -7.97 -29.13
N ARG A 509 -6.65 -7.34 -28.85
CA ARG A 509 -5.82 -6.67 -29.86
C ARG A 509 -5.34 -7.60 -30.97
N GLU A 510 -5.58 -7.23 -32.24
CA GLU A 510 -5.02 -7.98 -33.37
C GLU A 510 -3.53 -7.65 -33.53
N CYS A 511 -2.66 -8.67 -33.60
CA CYS A 511 -1.23 -8.46 -33.81
C CYS A 511 -0.69 -9.34 -34.94
N LEU A 512 0.23 -8.77 -35.71
CA LEU A 512 1.00 -9.50 -36.70
C LEU A 512 2.04 -10.39 -35.99
N SER A 513 1.94 -11.71 -36.15
CA SER A 513 2.97 -12.64 -35.67
C SER A 513 4.18 -12.66 -36.61
N LEU A 514 5.33 -13.18 -36.16
CA LEU A 514 6.48 -13.43 -37.05
C LEU A 514 6.18 -14.45 -38.17
N SER A 515 5.15 -15.29 -37.98
CA SER A 515 4.66 -16.27 -38.96
C SER A 515 3.59 -15.72 -39.90
N SER A 516 3.15 -14.46 -39.74
CA SER A 516 2.15 -13.84 -40.62
C SER A 516 2.67 -13.71 -42.04
N SER A 517 1.82 -14.07 -43.01
CA SER A 517 2.18 -14.03 -44.43
C SER A 517 2.28 -12.60 -44.94
N ASP A 518 2.96 -12.40 -46.07
CA ASP A 518 3.02 -11.08 -46.71
C ASP A 518 1.64 -10.58 -47.18
N GLU A 519 0.65 -11.47 -47.33
CA GLU A 519 -0.74 -11.09 -47.59
C GLU A 519 -1.44 -10.60 -46.31
N ASP A 520 -1.24 -11.27 -45.17
CA ASP A 520 -1.78 -10.84 -43.88
C ASP A 520 -1.27 -9.43 -43.51
N ARG A 521 0.02 -9.18 -43.76
CA ARG A 521 0.63 -7.86 -43.56
C ARG A 521 0.05 -6.76 -44.43
N ARG A 522 -0.45 -7.09 -45.62
CA ARG A 522 -1.11 -6.10 -46.52
C ARG A 522 -2.54 -5.78 -46.12
N HIS A 523 -3.24 -6.74 -45.51
CA HIS A 523 -4.61 -6.56 -45.04
C HIS A 523 -4.69 -5.98 -43.63
N PHE A 524 -3.56 -5.92 -42.92
CA PHE A 524 -3.48 -5.36 -41.58
C PHE A 524 -3.70 -3.86 -41.57
N THR A 525 -4.89 -3.43 -41.15
CA THR A 525 -5.23 -2.01 -40.99
C THR A 525 -4.82 -1.47 -39.63
N GLY A 526 -4.50 -2.35 -38.68
CA GLY A 526 -4.26 -2.00 -37.28
C GLY A 526 -5.52 -1.60 -36.51
N LEU A 527 -6.70 -1.74 -37.12
CA LEU A 527 -8.00 -1.59 -36.47
C LEU A 527 -8.64 -2.97 -36.25
N PRO A 528 -9.54 -3.11 -35.26
CA PRO A 528 -10.17 -4.40 -34.99
C PRO A 528 -10.89 -5.00 -36.21
N CYS A 529 -10.78 -6.32 -36.39
CA CYS A 529 -11.31 -7.08 -37.54
C CYS A 529 -10.81 -6.55 -38.89
N ASN A 530 -9.62 -5.95 -38.94
CA ASN A 530 -9.05 -5.28 -40.10
C ASN A 530 -10.02 -4.29 -40.80
N CYS A 531 -10.87 -3.61 -40.01
CA CYS A 531 -11.77 -2.59 -40.54
C CYS A 531 -10.98 -1.44 -41.21
N GLN A 532 -11.58 -0.80 -42.20
CA GLN A 532 -11.01 0.40 -42.83
C GLN A 532 -10.96 1.57 -41.84
N ASP A 533 -9.98 2.45 -42.01
CA ASP A 533 -9.71 3.63 -41.17
C ASP A 533 -10.59 4.86 -41.50
N ARG A 534 -11.64 4.65 -42.30
CA ARG A 534 -12.61 5.71 -42.62
C ARG A 534 -13.45 6.04 -41.39
N PHE A 535 -13.35 7.29 -40.94
CA PHE A 535 -14.10 7.80 -39.79
C PHE A 535 -15.55 8.16 -40.15
N VAL A 536 -16.48 7.24 -39.88
CA VAL A 536 -17.93 7.44 -40.00
C VAL A 536 -18.56 6.96 -38.69
N PRO A 537 -18.58 7.81 -37.65
CA PRO A 537 -18.78 7.36 -36.29
C PRO A 537 -20.18 6.81 -36.05
N VAL A 538 -20.27 5.89 -35.08
CA VAL A 538 -21.53 5.38 -34.54
C VAL A 538 -21.51 5.44 -33.02
N CYS A 539 -22.64 5.79 -32.40
CA CYS A 539 -22.84 5.77 -30.96
C CYS A 539 -23.46 4.44 -30.56
N ALA A 540 -22.76 3.64 -29.77
CA ALA A 540 -23.24 2.35 -29.28
C ALA A 540 -24.00 2.48 -27.95
N SER A 541 -24.75 1.43 -27.60
CA SER A 541 -25.63 1.37 -26.42
C SER A 541 -24.88 1.47 -25.09
N ASN A 542 -23.57 1.22 -25.07
CA ASN A 542 -22.70 1.44 -23.90
C ASN A 542 -22.27 2.91 -23.72
N GLY A 543 -22.72 3.81 -24.60
CA GLY A 543 -22.37 5.23 -24.59
C GLY A 543 -21.02 5.54 -25.22
N ARG A 544 -20.36 4.60 -25.90
CA ARG A 544 -19.09 4.83 -26.61
C ARG A 544 -19.33 5.16 -28.08
N THR A 545 -18.65 6.19 -28.58
CA THR A 545 -18.47 6.38 -30.03
C THR A 545 -17.41 5.44 -30.58
N TYR A 546 -17.79 4.67 -31.60
CA TYR A 546 -16.88 3.88 -32.41
C TYR A 546 -16.61 4.59 -33.75
N PRO A 547 -15.40 4.47 -34.33
CA PRO A 547 -15.02 5.19 -35.54
C PRO A 547 -15.79 4.73 -36.79
N SER A 548 -16.37 3.52 -36.76
CA SER A 548 -17.24 3.02 -37.83
C SER A 548 -18.19 1.92 -37.34
N ALA A 549 -19.27 1.69 -38.11
CA ALA A 549 -20.16 0.56 -37.91
C ALA A 549 -19.46 -0.82 -38.09
N CYS A 550 -18.33 -0.87 -38.81
CA CYS A 550 -17.51 -2.08 -38.90
C CYS A 550 -16.88 -2.40 -37.55
N VAL A 551 -16.23 -1.40 -36.93
CA VAL A 551 -15.56 -1.57 -35.64
C VAL A 551 -16.59 -1.87 -34.54
N ALA A 552 -17.75 -1.19 -34.52
CA ALA A 552 -18.81 -1.50 -33.56
C ALA A 552 -19.28 -2.97 -33.66
N ARG A 553 -19.48 -3.48 -34.88
CA ARG A 553 -19.87 -4.90 -35.09
C ARG A 553 -18.75 -5.86 -34.70
N CYS A 554 -17.50 -5.54 -35.01
CA CYS A 554 -16.33 -6.32 -34.59
C CYS A 554 -16.31 -6.51 -33.07
N MET A 555 -16.71 -5.47 -32.35
CA MET A 555 -16.78 -5.47 -30.89
C MET A 555 -18.04 -6.13 -30.30
N GLY A 556 -18.88 -6.75 -31.13
CA GLY A 556 -20.05 -7.52 -30.70
C GLY A 556 -21.37 -6.74 -30.64
N PHE A 557 -21.41 -5.46 -31.07
CA PHE A 557 -22.66 -4.72 -31.17
C PHE A 557 -23.45 -5.11 -32.42
N LYS A 558 -24.76 -5.33 -32.25
CA LYS A 558 -25.71 -5.53 -33.36
C LYS A 558 -26.21 -4.19 -33.89
N ASP A 559 -26.74 -4.17 -35.10
CA ASP A 559 -27.18 -2.93 -35.79
C ASP A 559 -28.23 -2.10 -35.02
N HIS A 560 -29.03 -2.73 -34.15
CA HIS A 560 -30.00 -2.01 -33.31
C HIS A 560 -29.40 -1.46 -32.01
N GLN A 561 -28.17 -1.84 -31.69
CA GLN A 561 -27.45 -1.43 -30.47
C GLN A 561 -26.51 -0.25 -30.74
N PHE A 562 -26.52 0.32 -31.95
CA PHE A 562 -25.82 1.57 -32.24
C PHE A 562 -26.59 2.42 -33.25
N VAL A 563 -26.28 3.72 -33.27
CA VAL A 563 -26.85 4.70 -34.21
C VAL A 563 -25.74 5.50 -34.87
N PHE A 564 -25.95 5.98 -36.10
CA PHE A 564 -24.96 6.82 -36.78
C PHE A 564 -24.78 8.18 -36.09
N GLY A 565 -23.54 8.65 -36.05
CA GLY A 565 -23.13 9.87 -35.34
C GLY A 565 -22.36 9.58 -34.07
N GLN A 566 -21.85 10.64 -33.45
CA GLN A 566 -21.15 10.58 -32.17
C GLN A 566 -22.16 10.54 -31.02
N CYS A 567 -21.80 9.97 -29.87
CA CYS A 567 -22.66 9.96 -28.70
C CYS A 567 -22.89 11.36 -28.12
N ARG A 568 -21.92 12.27 -28.26
CA ARG A 568 -22.00 13.65 -27.75
C ARG A 568 -22.90 14.60 -28.58
N LEU A 569 -23.85 14.10 -29.36
CA LEU A 569 -24.76 14.95 -30.15
C LEU A 569 -25.67 15.80 -29.24
N THR A 570 -25.64 17.11 -29.46
CA THR A 570 -26.33 18.14 -28.68
C THR A 570 -27.86 17.98 -28.78
N ASN A 571 -28.46 17.29 -27.81
CA ASN A 571 -29.91 17.24 -27.63
C ASN A 571 -30.36 18.29 -26.58
N PRO A 572 -31.64 18.73 -26.58
CA PRO A 572 -32.14 19.79 -25.69
C PRO A 572 -32.29 19.41 -24.19
N CYS A 573 -31.94 18.18 -23.79
CA CYS A 573 -31.76 17.82 -22.37
C CYS A 573 -30.29 18.00 -21.96
N VAL A 574 -30.00 18.15 -20.67
CA VAL A 574 -28.62 18.36 -20.21
C VAL A 574 -27.81 17.08 -20.47
N PRO A 575 -26.78 17.14 -21.34
CA PRO A 575 -25.97 15.97 -21.67
C PRO A 575 -25.27 15.45 -20.41
N LYS A 576 -25.30 14.13 -20.19
CA LYS A 576 -24.57 13.46 -19.13
C LYS A 576 -23.85 12.25 -19.71
N TYR A 577 -22.95 12.57 -20.63
CA TYR A 577 -22.18 11.61 -21.41
C TYR A 577 -21.40 10.69 -20.47
N ARG A 578 -21.51 9.38 -20.69
CA ARG A 578 -20.84 8.37 -19.88
C ARG A 578 -20.62 7.11 -20.70
N VAL A 579 -19.48 6.47 -20.50
CA VAL A 579 -19.19 5.16 -21.10
C VAL A 579 -19.32 4.11 -20.01
N CYS A 580 -20.26 3.18 -20.18
CA CYS A 580 -20.48 2.08 -19.26
C CYS A 580 -19.57 0.88 -19.60
N LEU A 581 -19.00 0.25 -18.58
CA LEU A 581 -18.14 -0.94 -18.71
C LEU A 581 -18.93 -2.25 -18.62
N SER A 582 -20.23 -2.17 -18.33
CA SER A 582 -21.16 -3.30 -18.20
C SER A 582 -22.17 -3.30 -19.35
N ASP A 583 -22.69 -4.49 -19.69
CA ASP A 583 -23.69 -4.68 -20.75
C ASP A 583 -25.13 -4.63 -20.23
N SER A 584 -25.34 -4.78 -18.92
CA SER A 584 -26.61 -5.23 -18.32
C SER A 584 -27.61 -4.12 -17.99
N SER A 585 -27.29 -2.84 -18.24
CA SER A 585 -28.18 -1.71 -17.92
C SER A 585 -28.22 -0.68 -19.02
N ASP A 586 -29.36 0.00 -19.17
CA ASP A 586 -29.45 1.26 -19.92
C ASP A 586 -28.31 2.18 -19.44
N CYS A 587 -27.46 2.64 -20.36
CA CYS A 587 -26.36 3.56 -20.08
C CYS A 587 -26.84 4.99 -20.39
N PRO A 588 -27.57 5.67 -19.47
CA PRO A 588 -28.25 6.91 -19.79
C PRO A 588 -27.26 8.02 -20.14
N GLN A 589 -27.31 8.49 -21.39
CA GLN A 589 -26.46 9.56 -21.93
C GLN A 589 -26.97 10.98 -21.64
N HIS A 590 -28.16 11.10 -21.06
CA HIS A 590 -28.80 12.37 -20.77
C HIS A 590 -29.50 12.32 -19.42
N GLU A 591 -29.59 13.48 -18.77
CA GLU A 591 -30.41 13.69 -17.59
C GLU A 591 -31.34 14.86 -17.87
N CYS A 592 -32.61 14.57 -18.13
CA CYS A 592 -33.62 15.61 -18.34
C CYS A 592 -34.06 16.13 -16.96
N VAL A 593 -33.32 17.11 -16.44
CA VAL A 593 -33.73 17.88 -15.28
C VAL A 593 -34.68 18.99 -15.76
N GLY A 594 -35.93 18.98 -15.30
CA GLY A 594 -36.81 20.14 -15.47
C GLY A 594 -36.25 21.34 -14.71
N ARG A 595 -36.49 22.58 -15.15
CA ARG A 595 -36.00 23.79 -14.46
C ARG A 595 -36.50 23.80 -13.00
N PRO A 596 -35.65 23.50 -12.00
CA PRO A 596 -36.12 23.40 -10.63
C PRO A 596 -36.46 24.81 -10.12
N ALA A 597 -37.58 24.97 -9.43
CA ALA A 597 -37.94 26.26 -8.80
C ALA A 597 -36.95 26.64 -7.68
N ALA A 598 -36.27 25.65 -7.09
CA ALA A 598 -35.24 25.84 -6.09
C ALA A 598 -34.07 24.86 -6.36
N CYS A 599 -32.85 25.36 -6.23
CA CYS A 599 -31.65 24.54 -6.23
C CYS A 599 -31.19 24.29 -4.79
N ASP A 600 -30.62 23.12 -4.53
CA ASP A 600 -29.97 22.85 -3.26
C ASP A 600 -28.78 23.81 -3.08
N ARG A 601 -28.78 24.54 -1.96
CA ARG A 601 -27.72 25.48 -1.59
C ARG A 601 -26.43 24.77 -1.15
N ASN A 602 -26.51 23.49 -0.80
CA ASN A 602 -25.37 22.69 -0.37
C ASN A 602 -24.67 21.95 -1.53
N SER A 603 -25.27 21.95 -2.73
CA SER A 603 -24.67 21.35 -3.93
C SER A 603 -23.60 22.27 -4.51
N VAL A 604 -22.33 22.00 -4.19
CA VAL A 604 -21.16 22.76 -4.69
C VAL A 604 -20.43 21.96 -5.78
N GLU A 605 -21.03 21.93 -6.97
CA GLU A 605 -20.42 21.35 -8.18
C GLU A 605 -20.36 22.42 -9.26
N PRO A 606 -19.34 23.30 -9.24
CA PRO A 606 -19.31 24.49 -10.08
C PRO A 606 -19.43 24.12 -11.55
N ALA A 607 -20.10 24.97 -12.33
CA ALA A 607 -20.30 24.79 -13.76
C ALA A 607 -19.94 26.08 -14.49
N CYS A 608 -19.13 25.98 -15.54
CA CYS A 608 -18.78 27.11 -16.40
C CYS A 608 -19.78 27.19 -17.55
N ASP A 609 -20.39 28.36 -17.75
CA ASP A 609 -21.21 28.61 -18.94
C ASP A 609 -20.38 29.08 -20.14
N THR A 610 -21.02 29.12 -21.31
CA THR A 610 -20.38 29.54 -22.58
C THR A 610 -19.97 31.02 -22.61
N ASP A 611 -20.46 31.83 -21.68
CA ASP A 611 -20.05 33.23 -21.54
C ASP A 611 -18.85 33.39 -20.59
N GLY A 612 -18.35 32.28 -20.00
CA GLY A 612 -17.24 32.28 -19.06
C GLY A 612 -17.64 32.67 -17.64
N LEU A 613 -18.92 32.58 -17.29
CA LEU A 613 -19.42 32.80 -15.93
C LEU A 613 -19.54 31.47 -15.17
N VAL A 614 -19.00 31.45 -13.95
CA VAL A 614 -19.09 30.29 -13.05
C VAL A 614 -20.42 30.31 -12.29
N HIS A 615 -21.12 29.19 -12.34
CA HIS A 615 -22.35 28.92 -11.58
C HIS A 615 -22.05 27.94 -10.44
N PRO A 616 -22.66 28.08 -9.24
CA PRO A 616 -22.39 27.19 -8.10
C PRO A 616 -22.74 25.70 -8.35
N SER A 617 -23.74 25.46 -9.18
CA SER A 617 -24.10 24.13 -9.65
C SER A 617 -24.74 24.17 -11.02
N LEU A 618 -24.81 23.00 -11.68
CA LEU A 618 -25.54 22.82 -12.92
C LEU A 618 -27.02 23.26 -12.83
N CYS A 619 -27.62 23.10 -11.65
CA CYS A 619 -28.98 23.58 -11.37
C CYS A 619 -29.06 25.12 -11.45
N HIS A 620 -28.10 25.84 -10.84
CA HIS A 620 -28.06 27.30 -10.86
C HIS A 620 -27.81 27.82 -12.29
N LEU A 621 -26.98 27.14 -13.06
CA LEU A 621 -26.75 27.44 -14.48
C LEU A 621 -28.05 27.33 -15.29
N GLN A 622 -28.81 26.25 -15.07
CA GLN A 622 -30.11 26.05 -15.73
C GLN A 622 -31.16 27.09 -15.30
N GLN A 623 -31.21 27.45 -14.01
CA GLN A 623 -32.08 28.53 -13.51
C GLN A 623 -31.76 29.88 -14.15
N ALA A 624 -30.47 30.16 -14.39
CA ALA A 624 -30.01 31.35 -15.09
C ALA A 624 -30.31 31.32 -16.60
N GLY A 625 -30.81 30.21 -17.14
CA GLY A 625 -31.07 30.05 -18.58
C GLY A 625 -29.79 30.07 -19.42
N LYS A 626 -28.65 29.75 -18.81
CA LYS A 626 -27.34 29.71 -19.47
C LYS A 626 -27.07 28.33 -20.05
N THR A 627 -26.15 28.27 -21.01
CA THR A 627 -25.70 27.03 -21.65
C THR A 627 -24.39 26.57 -21.03
N LEU A 628 -24.34 25.29 -20.65
CA LEU A 628 -23.14 24.69 -20.08
C LEU A 628 -22.01 24.69 -21.13
N ALA A 629 -20.85 25.24 -20.78
CA ALA A 629 -19.62 25.01 -21.52
C ALA A 629 -18.95 23.73 -21.03
N TYR A 630 -18.74 23.61 -19.72
CA TYR A 630 -18.16 22.44 -19.08
C TYR A 630 -18.37 22.46 -17.56
N MET A 631 -18.23 21.30 -16.92
CA MET A 631 -18.28 21.19 -15.45
C MET A 631 -16.95 21.65 -14.85
N GLY A 632 -17.01 22.50 -13.82
CA GLY A 632 -15.85 23.08 -13.13
C GLY A 632 -15.85 24.61 -13.11
N HIS A 633 -14.78 25.18 -12.57
CA HIS A 633 -14.53 26.63 -12.62
C HIS A 633 -14.08 27.06 -14.01
N CYS A 634 -14.43 28.29 -14.41
CA CYS A 634 -14.03 28.83 -15.70
C CYS A 634 -12.52 29.14 -15.73
N GLN A 635 -11.80 28.52 -16.66
CA GLN A 635 -10.42 28.88 -16.98
C GLN A 635 -10.38 30.12 -17.88
N VAL A 636 -9.32 30.93 -17.75
CA VAL A 636 -9.13 32.15 -18.55
C VAL A 636 -9.06 31.79 -20.03
N GLY A 637 -10.01 32.28 -20.83
CA GLY A 637 -10.12 31.96 -22.26
C GLY A 637 -10.71 30.57 -22.55
N GLY A 638 -10.99 29.74 -21.54
CA GLY A 638 -11.45 28.35 -21.69
C GLY A 638 -12.89 28.18 -22.16
N ALA A 639 -13.69 29.25 -22.16
CA ALA A 639 -15.05 29.28 -22.71
C ALA A 639 -15.09 29.66 -24.21
N ARG A 640 -13.96 30.07 -24.80
CA ARG A 640 -13.92 30.40 -26.24
C ARG A 640 -14.06 29.11 -27.06
N PRO A 641 -14.97 29.06 -28.04
CA PRO A 641 -15.14 27.89 -28.89
C PRO A 641 -13.84 27.58 -29.64
N GLN A 642 -13.23 26.45 -29.30
CA GLN A 642 -12.08 25.89 -30.00
C GLN A 642 -12.30 24.38 -30.00
N GLN A 643 -12.95 23.89 -31.05
CA GLN A 643 -13.27 22.47 -31.15
C GLN A 643 -11.99 21.64 -31.13
N VAL A 644 -12.03 20.53 -30.41
CA VAL A 644 -10.92 19.58 -30.32
C VAL A 644 -11.44 18.15 -30.37
N CYS A 645 -10.64 17.25 -30.93
CA CYS A 645 -10.88 15.82 -30.87
C CYS A 645 -10.23 15.24 -29.63
N GLY A 646 -11.00 14.55 -28.80
CA GLY A 646 -10.47 13.80 -27.66
C GLY A 646 -9.90 12.45 -28.09
N HIS A 647 -8.96 11.91 -27.32
CA HIS A 647 -8.42 10.54 -27.53
C HIS A 647 -9.50 9.44 -27.47
N ASN A 648 -10.67 9.75 -26.92
CA ASN A 648 -11.82 8.84 -26.89
C ASN A 648 -12.61 8.80 -28.22
N GLY A 649 -12.30 9.67 -29.19
CA GLY A 649 -12.99 9.80 -30.47
C GLY A 649 -14.20 10.74 -30.47
N GLU A 650 -14.40 11.54 -29.40
CA GLU A 650 -15.47 12.53 -29.28
C GLU A 650 -14.99 13.94 -29.61
N THR A 651 -15.86 14.74 -30.23
CA THR A 651 -15.59 16.16 -30.50
C THR A 651 -16.04 17.00 -29.31
N TYR A 652 -15.13 17.77 -28.74
CA TYR A 652 -15.39 18.68 -27.62
C TYR A 652 -15.49 20.13 -28.10
N GLY A 653 -16.25 20.96 -27.38
CA GLY A 653 -16.38 22.38 -27.72
C GLY A 653 -15.12 23.19 -27.42
N THR A 654 -14.36 22.79 -26.40
CA THR A 654 -13.11 23.40 -25.93
C THR A 654 -12.18 22.35 -25.32
N VAL A 655 -10.91 22.69 -25.11
CA VAL A 655 -9.96 21.85 -24.36
C VAL A 655 -10.42 21.64 -22.91
N CYS A 656 -11.00 22.67 -22.28
CA CYS A 656 -11.51 22.59 -20.91
C CYS A 656 -12.68 21.60 -20.78
N ASP A 657 -13.52 21.53 -21.81
CA ASP A 657 -14.61 20.57 -21.91
C ASP A 657 -14.10 19.12 -22.00
N ALA A 658 -13.03 18.88 -22.75
CA ALA A 658 -12.35 17.58 -22.77
C ALA A 658 -11.77 17.21 -21.40
N PHE A 659 -11.09 18.15 -20.74
CA PHE A 659 -10.47 17.91 -19.45
C PHE A 659 -11.48 17.74 -18.31
N SER A 660 -12.64 18.40 -18.35
CA SER A 660 -13.70 18.18 -17.36
C SER A 660 -14.23 16.75 -17.40
N ASP A 661 -14.27 16.16 -18.60
CA ASP A 661 -14.63 14.75 -18.84
C ASP A 661 -13.45 13.79 -18.65
N ARG A 662 -12.29 14.29 -18.17
CA ARG A 662 -11.06 13.49 -17.97
C ARG A 662 -10.55 12.84 -19.25
N VAL A 663 -10.69 13.53 -20.38
CA VAL A 663 -10.22 13.07 -21.69
C VAL A 663 -9.10 13.98 -22.18
N ALA A 664 -7.96 13.39 -22.52
CA ALA A 664 -6.85 14.11 -23.14
C ALA A 664 -7.18 14.47 -24.60
N VAL A 665 -6.65 15.59 -25.10
CA VAL A 665 -6.85 16.06 -26.48
C VAL A 665 -5.91 15.34 -27.44
N ASP A 666 -6.45 14.78 -28.52
CA ASP A 666 -5.70 14.15 -29.61
C ASP A 666 -5.21 15.22 -30.60
N TYR A 667 -6.14 15.98 -31.21
CA TYR A 667 -5.83 17.06 -32.16
C TYR A 667 -6.88 18.16 -32.18
N GLU A 668 -6.53 19.29 -32.80
CA GLU A 668 -7.44 20.44 -32.97
C GLU A 668 -8.49 20.19 -34.07
N GLY A 669 -9.69 20.72 -33.87
CA GLY A 669 -10.84 20.55 -34.77
C GLY A 669 -11.76 19.39 -34.36
N TYR A 670 -12.74 19.08 -35.20
CA TYR A 670 -13.64 17.96 -34.97
C TYR A 670 -12.97 16.61 -35.28
N CYS A 671 -13.43 15.53 -34.64
CA CYS A 671 -12.88 14.21 -34.94
C CYS A 671 -13.23 13.77 -36.36
N HIS A 672 -12.21 13.42 -37.14
CA HIS A 672 -12.34 13.01 -38.55
C HIS A 672 -11.36 11.91 -38.98
N ALA A 673 -10.49 11.46 -38.08
CA ALA A 673 -9.53 10.39 -38.32
C ALA A 673 -9.39 9.51 -37.06
N VAL A 674 -8.94 8.27 -37.25
CA VAL A 674 -8.67 7.30 -36.20
C VAL A 674 -7.30 6.66 -36.42
N GLY A 675 -6.56 6.48 -35.33
CA GLY A 675 -5.25 5.83 -35.34
C GLY A 675 -5.34 4.31 -35.24
N ALA A 676 -4.21 3.65 -35.45
CA ALA A 676 -4.10 2.21 -35.22
C ALA A 676 -4.13 1.88 -33.72
N VAL A 677 -4.58 0.68 -33.39
CA VAL A 677 -4.48 0.09 -32.05
C VAL A 677 -3.15 -0.65 -31.88
N SER A 678 -2.63 -1.21 -32.98
CA SER A 678 -1.48 -2.09 -32.99
C SER A 678 -0.31 -1.51 -33.80
N GLU A 679 0.91 -1.75 -33.32
CA GLU A 679 2.13 -1.25 -33.95
C GLU A 679 2.37 -1.90 -35.34
N GLY A 680 2.79 -1.09 -36.32
CA GLY A 680 3.16 -1.58 -37.65
C GLY A 680 2.15 -1.36 -38.77
N ALA A 681 1.06 -0.63 -38.55
CA ALA A 681 0.14 -0.23 -39.63
C ALA A 681 0.82 0.81 -40.57
N PRO A 682 1.03 0.50 -41.86
CA PRO A 682 1.85 1.32 -42.76
C PRO A 682 1.13 2.59 -43.28
N TYR A 683 -0.20 2.62 -43.21
CA TYR A 683 -1.02 3.74 -43.67
C TYR A 683 -2.17 3.96 -42.69
N SER A 684 -2.23 5.15 -42.09
CA SER A 684 -3.37 5.58 -41.27
C SER A 684 -3.90 6.92 -41.77
N ALA A 685 -5.22 7.10 -41.66
CA ALA A 685 -5.92 8.36 -41.87
C ALA A 685 -5.33 9.52 -41.05
N CYS A 686 -4.58 9.22 -39.99
CA CYS A 686 -3.86 10.19 -39.16
C CYS A 686 -2.71 10.92 -39.88
N SER A 687 -2.27 10.46 -41.05
CA SER A 687 -1.19 11.13 -41.81
C SER A 687 -1.54 12.57 -42.23
N LEU A 688 -2.84 12.89 -42.28
CA LEU A 688 -3.36 14.23 -42.59
C LEU A 688 -3.69 15.06 -41.35
N VAL A 689 -3.55 14.49 -40.16
CA VAL A 689 -3.87 15.15 -38.89
C VAL A 689 -2.66 15.98 -38.42
N PRO A 690 -2.81 17.30 -38.27
CA PRO A 690 -1.78 18.14 -37.67
C PRO A 690 -1.78 17.94 -36.15
N CYS A 691 -0.76 17.25 -35.64
CA CYS A 691 -0.66 16.99 -34.20
C CYS A 691 -0.22 18.23 -33.40
N PRO A 692 -0.75 18.41 -32.18
CA PRO A 692 -0.30 19.46 -31.28
C PRO A 692 1.18 19.24 -30.92
N PRO A 693 1.93 20.31 -30.62
CA PRO A 693 3.31 20.17 -30.16
C PRO A 693 3.34 19.40 -28.84
N LEU A 694 4.37 18.58 -28.65
CA LEU A 694 4.61 17.90 -27.38
C LEU A 694 4.82 18.93 -26.26
N SER A 695 4.27 18.64 -25.08
CA SER A 695 4.31 19.56 -23.94
C SER A 695 5.73 19.85 -23.43
N ALA A 696 6.68 18.93 -23.65
CA ALA A 696 8.09 19.11 -23.28
C ALA A 696 9.06 18.73 -24.41
N PRO A 697 10.13 19.52 -24.62
CA PRO A 697 11.17 19.20 -25.60
C PRO A 697 11.98 17.96 -25.17
N GLY A 698 12.31 17.08 -26.14
CA GLY A 698 13.11 15.87 -25.88
C GLY A 698 12.33 14.71 -25.23
N CYS A 699 11.03 14.89 -24.99
CA CYS A 699 10.11 13.83 -24.59
C CYS A 699 10.00 12.77 -25.71
N GLN A 700 10.20 11.52 -25.35
CA GLN A 700 9.80 10.34 -26.11
C GLN A 700 8.36 10.03 -25.72
N PRO A 701 7.39 10.34 -26.60
CA PRO A 701 6.00 10.27 -26.23
C PRO A 701 5.44 8.86 -26.41
N VAL A 702 4.21 8.65 -25.95
CA VAL A 702 3.39 7.47 -26.23
C VAL A 702 2.22 7.86 -27.11
N THR A 703 1.81 6.99 -28.04
CA THR A 703 0.59 7.19 -28.84
C THR A 703 -0.49 6.27 -28.29
N PRO A 704 -1.58 6.80 -27.71
CA PRO A 704 -2.65 5.97 -27.17
C PRO A 704 -3.39 5.17 -28.26
N PRO A 705 -3.89 3.96 -27.96
CA PRO A 705 -4.59 3.12 -28.95
C PRO A 705 -5.79 3.83 -29.57
N GLY A 706 -5.83 3.87 -30.90
CA GLY A 706 -6.89 4.53 -31.65
C GLY A 706 -6.71 6.05 -31.82
N ALA A 707 -5.69 6.66 -31.21
CA ALA A 707 -5.40 8.09 -31.35
C ALA A 707 -4.40 8.36 -32.48
N CYS A 708 -4.47 9.57 -33.04
CA CYS A 708 -3.57 9.98 -34.10
C CYS A 708 -2.26 10.57 -33.59
N CYS A 709 -2.32 11.28 -32.47
CA CYS A 709 -1.22 12.11 -32.01
C CYS A 709 -0.55 11.55 -30.75
N PRO A 710 0.78 11.67 -30.67
CA PRO A 710 1.54 11.24 -29.52
C PRO A 710 1.43 12.26 -28.36
N ILE A 711 1.48 11.78 -27.12
CA ILE A 711 1.40 12.58 -25.89
C ILE A 711 2.55 12.25 -24.92
N CYS A 712 3.02 13.27 -24.20
CA CYS A 712 3.96 13.10 -23.09
C CYS A 712 3.22 12.69 -21.81
N ALA A 713 2.91 11.41 -21.72
CA ALA A 713 2.21 10.81 -20.58
C ALA A 713 2.71 9.38 -20.32
N SER A 714 2.28 8.82 -19.20
CA SER A 714 2.34 7.37 -18.98
C SER A 714 0.97 6.77 -19.17
N MET A 715 0.92 5.68 -19.95
CA MET A 715 -0.30 5.01 -20.36
C MET A 715 -0.38 3.63 -19.72
N LEU A 716 -1.50 3.35 -19.07
CA LEU A 716 -1.90 2.03 -18.57
C LEU A 716 -2.97 1.47 -19.49
N GLN A 717 -2.77 0.25 -19.98
CA GLN A 717 -3.77 -0.56 -20.67
C GLN A 717 -4.26 -1.63 -19.71
N ILE A 718 -5.47 -1.44 -19.19
CA ILE A 718 -6.00 -2.27 -18.11
C ILE A 718 -6.93 -3.33 -18.70
N LEU A 719 -6.70 -4.59 -18.34
CA LEU A 719 -7.59 -5.72 -18.60
C LEU A 719 -8.54 -5.90 -17.42
N TRP A 720 -9.84 -6.03 -17.66
CA TRP A 720 -10.83 -6.30 -16.61
C TRP A 720 -11.76 -7.46 -16.96
N ASN A 721 -12.38 -8.02 -15.92
CA ASN A 721 -13.41 -9.03 -16.06
C ASN A 721 -14.78 -8.38 -16.30
N LYS A 722 -15.27 -8.50 -17.54
CA LYS A 722 -16.57 -7.97 -17.96
C LYS A 722 -17.75 -8.63 -17.24
N GLU A 723 -17.68 -9.95 -17.00
CA GLU A 723 -18.75 -10.69 -16.33
C GLU A 723 -18.89 -10.25 -14.87
N GLN A 724 -17.78 -10.08 -14.17
CA GLN A 724 -17.75 -9.54 -12.82
C GLN A 724 -18.31 -8.12 -12.78
N MET A 725 -17.93 -7.24 -13.73
CA MET A 725 -18.52 -5.90 -13.87
C MET A 725 -20.04 -5.93 -14.01
N ASN A 726 -20.58 -6.93 -14.73
CA ASN A 726 -22.03 -7.11 -14.92
C ASN A 726 -22.78 -7.57 -13.65
N THR A 727 -22.07 -8.12 -12.65
CA THR A 727 -22.67 -8.51 -11.36
C THR A 727 -22.96 -7.34 -10.43
N PHE A 728 -22.36 -6.17 -10.69
CA PHE A 728 -22.54 -5.01 -9.84
C PHE A 728 -23.92 -4.38 -10.01
N SER A 729 -24.55 -4.03 -8.88
CA SER A 729 -25.93 -3.49 -8.85
C SER A 729 -26.11 -2.14 -9.56
N LYS A 730 -25.03 -1.41 -9.83
CA LYS A 730 -25.03 -0.15 -10.58
C LYS A 730 -24.02 -0.26 -11.73
N PRO A 731 -24.35 0.24 -12.94
CA PRO A 731 -23.38 0.28 -14.02
C PRO A 731 -22.16 1.09 -13.62
N VAL A 732 -20.99 0.47 -13.73
CA VAL A 732 -19.72 1.15 -13.57
C VAL A 732 -19.39 1.88 -14.86
N THR A 733 -19.04 3.16 -14.75
CA THR A 733 -18.59 3.97 -15.88
C THR A 733 -17.07 4.15 -15.87
N VAL A 734 -16.51 4.52 -17.03
CA VAL A 734 -15.10 4.94 -17.13
C VAL A 734 -14.81 6.07 -16.14
N GLN A 735 -15.72 7.04 -15.99
CA GLN A 735 -15.54 8.16 -15.07
C GLN A 735 -15.47 7.73 -13.60
N ASP A 736 -16.28 6.76 -13.18
CA ASP A 736 -16.23 6.22 -11.81
C ASP A 736 -14.86 5.62 -11.50
N VAL A 737 -14.31 4.87 -12.47
CA VAL A 737 -12.98 4.26 -12.38
C VAL A 737 -11.88 5.32 -12.31
N LEU A 738 -11.89 6.31 -13.21
CA LEU A 738 -10.89 7.38 -13.23
C LEU A 738 -10.91 8.19 -11.93
N GLN A 739 -12.10 8.46 -11.39
CA GLN A 739 -12.24 9.20 -10.14
C GLN A 739 -11.63 8.46 -8.95
N ILE A 740 -11.75 7.13 -8.89
CA ILE A 740 -11.10 6.31 -7.84
C ILE A 740 -9.58 6.27 -8.07
N LEU A 741 -9.12 5.99 -9.29
CA LEU A 741 -7.68 5.95 -9.60
C LEU A 741 -6.98 7.30 -9.31
N ARG A 742 -7.67 8.42 -9.55
CA ARG A 742 -7.19 9.77 -9.25
C ARG A 742 -6.87 9.99 -7.77
N LEU A 743 -7.55 9.29 -6.86
CA LEU A 743 -7.24 9.34 -5.41
C LEU A 743 -5.88 8.74 -5.09
N HIS A 744 -5.35 7.88 -5.96
CA HIS A 744 -4.04 7.25 -5.79
C HIS A 744 -2.90 8.06 -6.40
N VAL A 745 -3.18 9.17 -7.11
CA VAL A 745 -2.15 10.10 -7.63
C VAL A 745 -1.90 11.21 -6.62
N SER A 746 -0.76 11.12 -5.94
CA SER A 746 -0.37 11.98 -4.82
C SER A 746 0.41 13.24 -5.22
N VAL A 747 0.95 13.27 -6.45
CA VAL A 747 1.63 14.44 -7.03
C VAL A 747 0.60 15.39 -7.67
N PRO A 748 0.48 16.66 -7.21
CA PRO A 748 -0.49 17.62 -7.74
C PRO A 748 -0.28 17.98 -9.21
N GLN A 749 0.97 17.98 -9.67
CA GLN A 749 1.37 18.28 -11.04
C GLN A 749 0.92 17.21 -12.05
N CYS A 750 0.45 16.05 -11.58
CA CYS A 750 0.00 14.94 -12.41
C CYS A 750 -1.50 14.74 -12.23
N ASP A 751 -2.26 14.51 -13.29
CA ASP A 751 -3.69 14.15 -13.19
C ASP A 751 -4.00 12.94 -14.08
N VAL A 752 -5.18 12.35 -13.85
CA VAL A 752 -5.64 11.12 -14.50
C VAL A 752 -6.65 11.45 -15.58
N PHE A 753 -6.41 10.91 -16.76
CA PHE A 753 -7.30 10.94 -17.91
C PHE A 753 -7.53 9.50 -18.38
N GLY A 754 -8.57 9.25 -19.15
CA GLY A 754 -8.76 7.92 -19.72
C GLY A 754 -10.01 7.75 -20.54
N TYR A 755 -10.09 6.60 -21.20
CA TYR A 755 -11.17 6.23 -22.08
C TYR A 755 -11.21 4.71 -22.28
N LEU A 756 -12.36 4.19 -22.69
CA LEU A 756 -12.46 2.84 -23.22
C LEU A 756 -11.95 2.89 -24.67
N SER A 757 -10.96 2.11 -25.07
CA SER A 757 -10.39 2.08 -26.42
C SER A 757 -11.32 1.41 -27.43
N ILE A 758 -10.96 1.47 -28.72
CA ILE A 758 -11.77 0.87 -29.80
C ILE A 758 -11.74 -0.66 -29.79
N ASP A 759 -10.78 -1.27 -29.11
CA ASP A 759 -10.64 -2.71 -28.88
C ASP A 759 -11.10 -3.17 -27.48
N HIS A 760 -11.88 -2.37 -26.75
CA HIS A 760 -12.40 -2.74 -25.41
C HIS A 760 -11.31 -2.92 -24.33
N GLU A 761 -10.22 -2.16 -24.41
CA GLU A 761 -9.27 -1.97 -23.31
C GLU A 761 -9.50 -0.61 -22.63
N LEU A 762 -9.19 -0.51 -21.34
CA LEU A 762 -9.39 0.69 -20.56
C LEU A 762 -8.03 1.36 -20.54
N VAL A 763 -7.94 2.47 -21.25
CA VAL A 763 -6.73 3.26 -21.37
C VAL A 763 -6.79 4.34 -20.32
N VAL A 764 -5.82 4.32 -19.39
CA VAL A 764 -5.65 5.37 -18.38
C VAL A 764 -4.34 6.08 -18.65
N LEU A 765 -4.39 7.40 -18.78
CA LEU A 765 -3.24 8.27 -18.99
C LEU A 765 -2.97 9.05 -17.71
N ILE A 766 -1.75 8.99 -17.22
CA ILE A 766 -1.26 9.86 -16.15
C ILE A 766 -0.30 10.85 -16.78
N ALA A 767 -0.73 12.10 -16.81
CA ALA A 767 -0.08 13.15 -17.57
C ALA A 767 0.16 14.38 -16.68
N PRO A 768 1.21 15.17 -16.96
CA PRO A 768 1.39 16.46 -16.32
C PRO A 768 0.26 17.42 -16.74
N VAL A 769 -0.18 18.27 -15.80
CA VAL A 769 -1.23 19.29 -16.06
C VAL A 769 -0.68 20.68 -16.39
N ASP A 770 0.61 20.91 -16.15
CA ASP A 770 1.27 22.17 -16.47
C ASP A 770 1.45 22.30 -17.99
N GLN A 771 1.36 23.54 -18.51
CA GLN A 771 1.49 23.81 -19.95
C GLN A 771 2.89 23.49 -20.50
N GLN A 772 3.92 23.67 -19.68
CA GLN A 772 5.32 23.39 -20.02
C GLN A 772 5.96 22.60 -18.86
N PRO A 773 5.67 21.29 -18.77
CA PRO A 773 6.12 20.50 -17.64
C PRO A 773 7.63 20.27 -17.66
N THR A 774 8.24 20.28 -16.49
CA THR A 774 9.68 20.01 -16.35
C THR A 774 9.97 18.51 -16.51
N PRO A 775 11.23 18.14 -16.83
CA PRO A 775 11.60 16.74 -16.85
C PRO A 775 11.29 15.96 -15.58
N LEU A 776 11.45 16.62 -14.43
CA LEU A 776 11.16 16.04 -13.12
C LEU A 776 9.67 15.78 -12.93
N GLN A 777 8.80 16.66 -13.41
CA GLN A 777 7.35 16.46 -13.36
C GLN A 777 6.89 15.30 -14.24
N ILE A 778 7.45 15.16 -15.45
CA ILE A 778 7.16 14.03 -16.34
C ILE A 778 7.61 12.71 -15.70
N GLU A 779 8.80 12.69 -15.09
CA GLU A 779 9.29 11.53 -14.35
C GLU A 779 8.38 11.21 -13.15
N ALA A 780 7.95 12.20 -12.38
CA ALA A 780 7.04 12.02 -11.25
C ALA A 780 5.69 11.43 -11.68
N CYS A 781 5.10 11.91 -12.77
CA CYS A 781 3.85 11.34 -13.30
C CYS A 781 4.03 9.91 -13.80
N SER A 782 5.20 9.61 -14.37
CA SER A 782 5.54 8.24 -14.78
C SER A 782 5.68 7.30 -13.59
N LYS A 783 6.25 7.77 -12.48
CA LYS A 783 6.36 7.01 -11.23
C LYS A 783 5.01 6.83 -10.52
N GLU A 784 4.10 7.80 -10.62
CA GLU A 784 2.70 7.62 -10.20
C GLU A 784 1.99 6.52 -11.01
N ALA A 785 2.25 6.46 -12.34
CA ALA A 785 1.70 5.42 -13.21
C ALA A 785 2.27 4.03 -12.90
N GLU A 786 3.60 3.90 -12.75
CA GLU A 786 4.23 2.63 -12.34
C GLU A 786 3.70 2.13 -11.00
N LYS A 787 3.43 3.06 -10.06
CA LYS A 787 2.83 2.71 -8.78
C LYS A 787 1.43 2.11 -8.98
N ILE A 788 0.56 2.76 -9.75
CA ILE A 788 -0.80 2.25 -10.01
C ILE A 788 -0.77 0.93 -10.78
N ASP A 789 0.09 0.80 -11.80
CA ASP A 789 0.30 -0.44 -12.57
C ASP A 789 0.61 -1.63 -11.64
N SER A 790 1.54 -1.44 -10.71
CA SER A 790 1.91 -2.43 -9.71
C SER A 790 0.75 -2.78 -8.78
N LEU A 791 0.00 -1.78 -8.30
CA LEU A 791 -1.15 -2.04 -7.43
C LEU A 791 -2.21 -2.89 -8.13
N ILE A 792 -2.40 -2.73 -9.45
CA ILE A 792 -3.31 -3.55 -10.27
C ILE A 792 -2.75 -4.97 -10.43
N ASN A 793 -1.52 -5.10 -10.92
CA ASN A 793 -0.92 -6.40 -11.26
C ASN A 793 -0.74 -7.32 -10.04
N TYR A 794 -0.56 -6.75 -8.84
CA TYR A 794 -0.49 -7.51 -7.60
C TYR A 794 -1.86 -7.69 -6.90
N ALA A 795 -2.94 -7.14 -7.48
CA ALA A 795 -4.28 -7.09 -6.88
C ALA A 795 -4.25 -6.59 -5.43
N SER A 796 -3.65 -5.41 -5.25
CA SER A 796 -3.49 -4.76 -3.95
C SER A 796 -4.84 -4.47 -3.30
N PRO A 797 -5.04 -4.74 -1.99
CA PRO A 797 -6.26 -4.36 -1.27
C PRO A 797 -6.57 -2.87 -1.37
N THR A 798 -5.56 -2.03 -1.61
CA THR A 798 -5.73 -0.59 -1.83
C THR A 798 -6.60 -0.27 -3.05
N LEU A 799 -6.62 -1.14 -4.07
CA LEU A 799 -7.45 -0.98 -5.26
C LEU A 799 -8.61 -1.98 -5.26
N VAL A 800 -8.34 -3.28 -5.06
CA VAL A 800 -9.36 -4.32 -5.24
C VAL A 800 -10.46 -4.30 -4.18
N SER A 801 -10.26 -3.58 -3.07
CA SER A 801 -11.35 -3.32 -2.13
C SER A 801 -12.39 -2.37 -2.71
N HIS A 802 -12.07 -1.54 -3.71
CA HIS A 802 -13.05 -0.71 -4.40
C HIS A 802 -13.80 -1.54 -5.43
N VAL A 803 -15.13 -1.63 -5.32
CA VAL A 803 -15.95 -2.48 -6.21
C VAL A 803 -15.67 -2.24 -7.70
N PRO A 804 -15.60 -0.98 -8.21
CA PRO A 804 -15.29 -0.75 -9.63
C PRO A 804 -13.91 -1.28 -10.07
N LEU A 805 -12.93 -1.32 -9.16
CA LEU A 805 -11.56 -1.73 -9.47
C LEU A 805 -11.30 -3.21 -9.13
N SER A 806 -12.22 -3.87 -8.42
CA SER A 806 -12.09 -5.29 -8.03
C SER A 806 -12.20 -6.25 -9.20
N ALA A 807 -12.70 -5.77 -10.35
CA ALA A 807 -12.74 -6.50 -11.60
C ALA A 807 -11.47 -6.35 -12.45
N PHE A 808 -10.48 -5.56 -12.02
CA PHE A 808 -9.22 -5.45 -12.75
C PHE A 808 -8.38 -6.72 -12.61
N LEU A 809 -7.81 -7.17 -13.73
CA LEU A 809 -7.10 -8.43 -13.82
C LEU A 809 -5.61 -8.27 -14.09
N ALA A 810 -5.24 -7.31 -14.94
CA ALA A 810 -3.86 -7.03 -15.33
C ALA A 810 -3.74 -5.61 -15.89
N SER A 811 -2.52 -5.08 -15.93
CA SER A 811 -2.20 -3.80 -16.56
C SER A 811 -0.87 -3.91 -17.32
N GLU A 812 -0.82 -3.35 -18.52
CA GLU A 812 0.44 -3.06 -19.24
C GLU A 812 0.70 -1.55 -19.24
N ILE A 813 1.93 -1.17 -18.89
CA ILE A 813 2.35 0.24 -18.86
C ILE A 813 3.30 0.59 -20.01
N LYS A 814 3.07 1.73 -20.66
CA LYS A 814 4.02 2.41 -21.55
C LYS A 814 4.27 3.83 -21.00
N THR A 815 5.52 4.16 -20.68
CA THR A 815 5.89 5.44 -20.06
C THR A 815 6.64 6.34 -21.04
N SER A 816 6.31 7.64 -21.07
CA SER A 816 7.16 8.63 -21.73
C SER A 816 8.49 8.80 -21.00
N SER A 817 9.58 9.06 -21.73
CA SER A 817 10.90 9.32 -21.14
C SER A 817 11.56 10.53 -21.79
N ILE A 818 12.49 11.19 -21.11
CA ILE A 818 13.19 12.36 -21.69
C ILE A 818 14.60 11.95 -22.05
N ARG A 819 14.99 12.19 -23.31
CA ARG A 819 16.39 12.07 -23.70
C ARG A 819 17.16 13.25 -23.12
N SER A 820 18.05 12.98 -22.16
CA SER A 820 19.08 13.94 -21.80
C SER A 820 19.97 14.15 -23.03
N SER A 821 20.08 15.41 -23.48
CA SER A 821 21.04 15.84 -24.51
C SER A 821 22.46 15.83 -23.95
N GLY A 822 22.94 14.65 -23.52
CA GLY A 822 24.24 14.43 -22.88
C GLY A 822 24.90 13.10 -23.23
N ALA A 823 24.29 12.29 -24.08
CA ALA A 823 24.96 11.16 -24.72
C ALA A 823 24.56 11.16 -26.20
N GLU A 824 25.41 11.75 -27.03
CA GLU A 824 25.52 11.27 -28.40
C GLU A 824 25.75 9.75 -28.29
N GLN A 825 24.73 8.96 -28.60
CA GLN A 825 25.01 7.65 -29.18
C GLN A 825 25.86 7.96 -30.39
N ALA A 826 27.16 7.67 -30.31
CA ALA A 826 28.00 7.62 -31.47
C ALA A 826 27.28 6.72 -32.48
N SER A 827 26.71 7.36 -33.50
CA SER A 827 26.25 6.63 -34.67
C SER A 827 27.43 5.79 -35.12
N PRO A 828 27.24 4.49 -35.43
CA PRO A 828 28.31 3.76 -36.10
C PRO A 828 28.64 4.58 -37.35
N PRO A 829 29.92 4.92 -37.59
CA PRO A 829 30.27 5.74 -38.72
C PRO A 829 29.71 5.08 -39.99
N PRO A 830 29.27 5.87 -40.98
CA PRO A 830 28.71 5.32 -42.20
C PRO A 830 29.68 4.27 -42.77
N ARG A 831 29.14 3.10 -43.17
CA ARG A 831 29.89 1.93 -43.70
C ARG A 831 30.76 2.23 -44.94
N VAL A 832 30.88 3.49 -45.34
CA VAL A 832 31.68 3.99 -46.45
C VAL A 832 33.14 4.31 -46.03
N LEU A 833 33.45 4.44 -44.74
CA LEU A 833 34.82 4.75 -44.28
C LEU A 833 35.74 3.53 -44.09
N ILE A 834 35.17 2.32 -43.97
CA ILE A 834 35.95 1.06 -43.83
C ILE A 834 36.75 0.73 -45.10
N PRO A 835 36.20 0.80 -46.35
CA PRO A 835 36.99 0.51 -47.54
C PRO A 835 38.09 1.57 -47.80
N VAL A 836 37.91 2.82 -47.35
CA VAL A 836 38.92 3.89 -47.51
C VAL A 836 40.10 3.68 -46.54
N LEU A 837 39.84 3.26 -45.30
CA LEU A 837 40.90 2.93 -44.35
C LEU A 837 41.70 1.70 -44.78
N VAL A 838 41.03 0.68 -45.35
CA VAL A 838 41.70 -0.52 -45.88
C VAL A 838 42.55 -0.19 -47.11
N LEU A 839 42.09 0.70 -48.00
CA LEU A 839 42.89 1.16 -49.14
C LEU A 839 44.13 1.96 -48.69
N LEU A 840 43.99 2.82 -47.67
CA LEU A 840 45.11 3.59 -47.12
C LEU A 840 46.16 2.70 -46.45
N VAL A 841 45.74 1.66 -45.72
CA VAL A 841 46.66 0.70 -45.09
C VAL A 841 47.36 -0.16 -46.15
N LEU A 842 46.67 -0.55 -47.23
CA LEU A 842 47.30 -1.28 -48.34
C LEU A 842 48.28 -0.42 -49.14
N MET A 843 48.00 0.88 -49.32
CA MET A 843 48.91 1.82 -50.01
C MET A 843 50.18 2.10 -49.18
N VAL A 844 50.05 2.22 -47.85
CA VAL A 844 51.21 2.37 -46.93
C VAL A 844 52.03 1.08 -46.87
N SER A 845 51.39 -0.08 -46.97
CA SER A 845 52.08 -1.39 -47.01
C SER A 845 52.78 -1.66 -48.35
N GLY A 846 52.29 -1.08 -49.45
CA GLY A 846 52.90 -1.17 -50.78
C GLY A 846 54.14 -0.27 -50.97
N LEU A 847 54.22 0.86 -50.26
CA LEU A 847 55.36 1.78 -50.29
C LEU A 847 56.58 1.29 -49.51
N PHE A 848 56.44 0.23 -48.70
CA PHE A 848 57.55 -0.43 -48.00
C PHE A 848 58.14 -1.63 -48.76
N ARG A 849 57.71 -1.88 -50.01
CA ARG A 849 58.17 -3.00 -50.84
C ARG A 849 58.63 -2.60 -52.25
N LEU A 850 59.11 -1.37 -52.42
CA LEU A 850 59.84 -0.91 -53.62
C LEU A 850 61.18 -0.28 -53.22
#